data_AF-A0A663MEQ4-F1
#
_entry.id   AF-A0A663MEQ4-F1
#
_cell.length_a   1.000
_cell.length_b   1.000
_cell.length_c   1.000
_cell.angle_alpha   90.00
_cell.angle_beta   90.00
_cell.angle_gamma   90.00
#
_symmetry.space_group_name_H-M   'P 1'
#
loop_
_entity.id
_entity.type
_entity.pdbx_description
1 polymer ?
#
loop_
_entity_poly.entity_id
_entity_poly.type
_entity_poly.pdbx_seq_one_letter_code
_entity_poly.pdbx_strand_id
1 'polypeptide(L)'
;MGCRCTVSAQLLRGKQDFWSDLKVTGIDFLKSQNTLLHHTDEYNIENLVVRRGQPFLLQLSFSRELKAADKLSLRFGIGEKPMKTRGTLMSLSMKQEKDLSGWQISIVKNSGKECLLSVTSSPRAPVGKYVLNVKTGTNIYKPPNGPIYLLFNPWCKDDVVFLDDEAQRKEYVLNDTGCIYVGSAYRIYDKPWNFGQFEEFVLDACMYLLDNSKLKLINRSDPVSVSRVMSALVNANDDRGVLMGNWSGIYNNGTSPVDWIGSVSILQQYYKTKKPVCYGQCWVFAGVLTTVMRCLGIPSRCVSNFNSAHDTEENLTVDIYMDEYGRIENGISFDSVWNFHVWNDVWMKRTDLPEGFDGWQAIDSTPQEQSGGIFQCGPCPLKAVREGDVYLPFDGKFVYAEVNADKVYWMVKKVNGKDKYIKLNTETQDIGVNISTKAVGQDKREDITAQYKFPEGSKEERKAMERALSFIRPSGLTPRAHMPSAMPMAGALSQPAALCVAVSKTGVHLEITNKEALYPGNPLELVITVKTSTPGTRTIDLAGSCQLQSYTGKVEASLGCVKETIKLEGKSEMQVPLKIAADAYMKTLSSVEDEVLIHITAIAEVQGTDYKLTQDTTMRFEYPPITIQMPETAKLNKEFTCAFIFKNNLNVPLDNCKLLVEGLGIFKMSTFDQGDVKPGRIIKSEITCTPTRLGEKKIIAKLISTQIKGISAMKAITITE
;
A
#
# COMPACT_ATOMS: atom_id res chain seq x y z
N MET A 1 -15.71 -45.87 92.31
CA MET A 1 -16.53 -46.44 91.22
C MET A 1 -17.47 -45.36 90.69
N GLY A 2 -17.38 -45.10 89.39
CA GLY A 2 -18.32 -44.40 88.50
C GLY A 2 -19.19 -43.25 89.03
N CYS A 3 -18.74 -42.00 88.83
CA CYS A 3 -19.64 -40.84 88.72
C CYS A 3 -19.87 -40.52 87.24
N ARG A 4 -21.12 -40.64 86.76
CA ARG A 4 -21.62 -40.00 85.54
C ARG A 4 -22.85 -39.20 85.92
N CYS A 5 -22.68 -37.88 86.02
CA CYS A 5 -23.78 -36.92 85.99
C CYS A 5 -23.66 -36.13 84.68
N THR A 6 -24.79 -36.08 83.98
CA THR A 6 -25.11 -35.28 82.81
C THR A 6 -24.91 -33.79 83.10
N VAL A 7 -24.11 -33.11 82.27
CA VAL A 7 -24.08 -31.65 82.20
C VAL A 7 -24.36 -31.22 80.76
N SER A 8 -25.36 -30.36 80.66
CA SER A 8 -25.86 -29.65 79.49
C SER A 8 -24.74 -28.96 78.70
N ALA A 9 -24.64 -29.26 77.41
CA ALA A 9 -23.85 -28.49 76.44
C ALA A 9 -24.72 -27.39 75.80
N GLN A 10 -25.06 -26.37 76.58
CA GLN A 10 -25.50 -25.07 76.07
C GLN A 10 -24.37 -24.08 76.31
N LEU A 11 -23.40 -24.00 75.38
CA LEU A 11 -22.52 -22.85 75.15
C LEU A 11 -21.51 -23.25 74.08
N LEU A 12 -21.84 -22.96 72.82
CA LEU A 12 -20.92 -22.68 71.69
C LEU A 12 -21.77 -22.36 70.43
N ARG A 13 -22.76 -21.46 70.56
CA ARG A 13 -23.19 -20.62 69.43
C ARG A 13 -22.40 -19.32 69.50
N GLY A 14 -21.08 -19.44 69.35
CA GLY A 14 -20.22 -18.31 69.03
C GLY A 14 -20.48 -17.92 67.59
N LYS A 15 -20.90 -16.67 67.38
CA LYS A 15 -21.18 -16.03 66.10
C LYS A 15 -20.16 -16.45 65.03
N GLN A 16 -20.59 -17.29 64.10
CA GLN A 16 -19.96 -17.42 62.80
C GLN A 16 -20.45 -16.21 62.02
N ASP A 17 -19.70 -15.10 62.08
CA ASP A 17 -19.87 -14.03 61.11
C ASP A 17 -19.69 -14.67 59.73
N PHE A 18 -20.77 -14.80 58.97
CA PHE A 18 -20.72 -15.15 57.56
C PHE A 18 -20.08 -13.98 56.82
N TRP A 19 -18.75 -13.93 56.79
CA TRP A 19 -18.03 -13.04 55.87
C TRP A 19 -18.29 -13.57 54.47
N SER A 20 -19.31 -13.02 53.79
CA SER A 20 -19.60 -13.38 52.41
C SER A 20 -18.36 -13.18 51.55
N ASP A 21 -17.96 -14.19 50.78
CA ASP A 21 -16.87 -14.09 49.83
C ASP A 21 -17.05 -12.88 48.91
N LEU A 22 -15.96 -12.17 48.63
CA LEU A 22 -15.98 -11.05 47.68
C LEU A 22 -16.33 -11.60 46.29
N LYS A 23 -17.38 -11.05 45.67
CA LYS A 23 -17.79 -11.37 44.31
C LYS A 23 -17.79 -10.10 43.48
N VAL A 24 -17.32 -10.19 42.25
CA VAL A 24 -17.49 -9.13 41.25
C VAL A 24 -18.93 -9.21 40.74
N THR A 25 -19.63 -8.09 40.76
CA THR A 25 -21.02 -7.96 40.28
C THR A 25 -21.10 -7.25 38.94
N GLY A 26 -20.10 -6.43 38.59
CA GLY A 26 -20.06 -5.68 37.35
C GLY A 26 -18.66 -5.18 37.01
N ILE A 27 -18.48 -4.84 35.74
CA ILE A 27 -17.30 -4.12 35.23
C ILE A 27 -17.74 -3.07 34.23
N ASP A 28 -17.23 -1.86 34.39
CA ASP A 28 -17.26 -0.82 33.37
C ASP A 28 -15.86 -0.65 32.79
N PHE A 29 -15.78 -0.71 31.46
CA PHE A 29 -14.55 -0.53 30.70
C PHE A 29 -14.20 0.93 30.46
N LEU A 30 -15.03 1.88 30.92
CA LEU A 30 -14.83 3.33 30.78
C LEU A 30 -14.47 3.70 29.33
N LYS A 31 -15.20 3.09 28.39
CA LYS A 31 -14.83 3.04 26.97
C LYS A 31 -14.59 4.43 26.38
N SER A 32 -15.52 5.37 26.59
CA SER A 32 -15.42 6.72 26.02
C SER A 32 -14.16 7.45 26.49
N GLN A 33 -13.77 7.30 27.75
CA GLN A 33 -12.55 7.91 28.29
C GLN A 33 -11.30 7.22 27.75
N ASN A 34 -11.27 5.89 27.81
CA ASN A 34 -10.10 5.12 27.39
C ASN A 34 -9.84 5.26 25.88
N THR A 35 -10.86 5.17 25.05
CA THR A 35 -10.70 5.26 23.59
C THR A 35 -10.20 6.62 23.14
N LEU A 36 -10.67 7.71 23.76
CA LEU A 36 -10.14 9.05 23.51
C LEU A 36 -8.65 9.17 23.86
N LEU A 37 -8.24 8.67 25.03
CA LEU A 37 -6.84 8.70 25.47
C LEU A 37 -5.92 7.81 24.62
N HIS A 38 -6.46 6.72 24.08
CA HIS A 38 -5.70 5.76 23.26
C HIS A 38 -5.77 6.06 21.76
N HIS A 39 -6.44 7.13 21.33
CA HIS A 39 -6.64 7.47 19.91
C HIS A 39 -7.29 6.30 19.14
N THR A 40 -8.38 5.79 19.70
CA THR A 40 -9.17 4.66 19.20
C THR A 40 -10.68 4.90 19.27
N ASP A 41 -11.10 6.15 19.48
CA ASP A 41 -12.49 6.60 19.58
C ASP A 41 -13.23 6.59 18.24
N GLU A 42 -12.50 6.66 17.11
CA GLU A 42 -13.11 6.61 15.78
C GLU A 42 -13.57 5.21 15.34
N TYR A 43 -13.02 4.12 15.90
CA TYR A 43 -13.39 2.77 15.48
C TYR A 43 -14.87 2.51 15.74
N ASN A 44 -15.62 2.22 14.67
CA ASN A 44 -17.03 1.85 14.73
C ASN A 44 -17.20 0.39 15.20
N ILE A 45 -16.97 0.18 16.50
CA ILE A 45 -17.08 -1.11 17.19
C ILE A 45 -17.58 -0.91 18.61
N GLU A 46 -18.38 -1.84 19.14
CA GLU A 46 -18.91 -1.74 20.51
C GLU A 46 -17.85 -2.01 21.58
N ASN A 47 -16.88 -2.87 21.28
CA ASN A 47 -15.83 -3.30 22.19
C ASN A 47 -14.83 -2.19 22.57
N LEU A 48 -14.12 -2.38 23.69
CA LEU A 48 -12.99 -1.53 24.06
C LEU A 48 -11.81 -1.80 23.13
N VAL A 49 -11.28 -0.75 22.51
CA VAL A 49 -10.05 -0.78 21.70
C VAL A 49 -9.01 0.10 22.41
N VAL A 50 -7.84 -0.46 22.69
CA VAL A 50 -6.72 0.23 23.36
C VAL A 50 -5.40 -0.11 22.67
N ARG A 51 -4.38 0.70 22.94
CA ARG A 51 -3.02 0.52 22.40
C ARG A 51 -2.07 0.03 23.48
N ARG A 52 -1.15 -0.86 23.10
CA ARG A 52 -0.21 -1.48 24.05
C ARG A 52 0.74 -0.47 24.70
N GLY A 53 1.25 -0.77 25.89
CA GLY A 53 2.22 0.09 26.59
C GLY A 53 1.63 1.35 27.23
N GLN A 54 0.31 1.56 27.17
CA GLN A 54 -0.37 2.72 27.75
C GLN A 54 -1.43 2.27 28.77
N PRO A 55 -1.59 2.98 29.91
CA PRO A 55 -2.59 2.64 30.92
C PRO A 55 -4.02 2.91 30.45
N PHE A 56 -4.93 1.97 30.74
CA PHE A 56 -6.38 2.14 30.61
C PHE A 56 -7.09 1.80 31.92
N LEU A 57 -8.26 2.42 32.13
CA LEU A 57 -9.02 2.31 33.37
C LEU A 57 -10.10 1.24 33.29
N LEU A 58 -10.34 0.54 34.41
CA LEU A 58 -11.44 -0.42 34.59
C LEU A 58 -12.11 -0.16 35.94
N GLN A 59 -13.42 0.00 35.96
CA GLN A 59 -14.19 0.15 37.21
C GLN A 59 -14.87 -1.19 37.54
N LEU A 60 -14.45 -1.81 38.65
CA LEU A 60 -15.08 -3.03 39.16
C LEU A 60 -16.12 -2.69 40.23
N SER A 61 -17.27 -3.35 40.13
CA SER A 61 -18.29 -3.35 41.18
C SER A 61 -18.28 -4.69 41.91
N PHE A 62 -18.40 -4.67 43.24
CA PHE A 62 -18.35 -5.85 44.08
C PHE A 62 -19.62 -6.04 44.94
N SER A 63 -19.81 -7.24 45.47
CA SER A 63 -20.88 -7.56 46.44
C SER A 63 -20.75 -6.79 47.76
N ARG A 64 -19.50 -6.52 48.17
CA ARG A 64 -19.09 -5.77 49.36
C ARG A 64 -17.79 -5.03 49.12
N GLU A 65 -17.37 -4.19 50.05
CA GLU A 65 -16.07 -3.49 50.00
C GLU A 65 -14.88 -4.44 49.88
N LEU A 66 -13.90 -4.04 49.05
CA LEU A 66 -12.63 -4.72 48.84
C LEU A 66 -11.69 -4.48 50.04
N LYS A 67 -11.30 -5.55 50.74
CA LYS A 67 -10.41 -5.52 51.91
C LYS A 67 -9.01 -6.02 51.54
N ALA A 68 -7.99 -5.63 52.31
CA ALA A 68 -6.58 -6.03 52.05
C ALA A 68 -6.32 -7.55 52.09
N ALA A 69 -7.19 -8.31 52.78
CA ALA A 69 -7.13 -9.77 52.83
C ALA A 69 -7.68 -10.44 51.56
N ASP A 70 -8.50 -9.73 50.79
CA ASP A 70 -9.12 -10.28 49.58
C ASP A 70 -8.08 -10.52 48.48
N LYS A 71 -8.21 -11.64 47.78
CA LYS A 71 -7.37 -11.99 46.64
C LYS A 71 -8.10 -11.63 45.36
N LEU A 72 -7.76 -10.47 44.78
CA LEU A 72 -8.22 -10.02 43.46
C LEU A 72 -7.13 -10.28 42.42
N SER A 73 -7.51 -10.87 41.29
CA SER A 73 -6.61 -11.03 40.13
C SER A 73 -7.34 -10.86 38.81
N LEU A 74 -6.78 -10.07 37.90
CA LEU A 74 -7.25 -9.91 36.53
C LEU A 74 -6.47 -10.85 35.62
N ARG A 75 -7.18 -11.62 34.78
CA ARG A 75 -6.60 -12.57 33.84
C ARG A 75 -6.94 -12.17 32.42
N PHE A 76 -5.94 -11.82 31.64
CA PHE A 76 -6.06 -11.48 30.22
C PHE A 76 -5.54 -12.65 29.38
N GLY A 77 -6.39 -13.24 28.54
CA GLY A 77 -6.02 -14.34 27.65
C GLY A 77 -6.18 -13.96 26.19
N ILE A 78 -5.22 -14.34 25.34
CA ILE A 78 -5.29 -14.20 23.88
C ILE A 78 -5.27 -15.58 23.22
N GLY A 79 -6.10 -15.74 22.18
CA GLY A 79 -6.31 -17.00 21.46
C GLY A 79 -7.20 -18.00 22.21
N GLU A 80 -7.45 -19.16 21.59
CA GLU A 80 -8.41 -20.15 22.10
C GLU A 80 -7.97 -20.85 23.40
N LYS A 81 -6.66 -21.08 23.55
CA LYS A 81 -6.07 -21.83 24.68
C LYS A 81 -4.94 -21.04 25.33
N PRO A 82 -5.25 -19.96 26.08
CA PRO A 82 -4.24 -19.08 26.65
C PRO A 82 -3.46 -19.80 27.77
N MET A 83 -2.13 -19.70 27.75
CA MET A 83 -1.22 -20.35 28.69
C MET A 83 -0.13 -19.39 29.17
N LYS A 84 0.19 -19.42 30.47
CA LYS A 84 1.25 -18.56 31.06
C LYS A 84 2.61 -18.84 30.43
N THR A 85 2.97 -20.11 30.26
CA THR A 85 4.26 -20.53 29.70
C THR A 85 4.46 -20.14 28.23
N ARG A 86 3.38 -19.81 27.51
CA ARG A 86 3.42 -19.34 26.13
C ARG A 86 3.28 -17.82 25.99
N GLY A 87 3.21 -17.09 27.11
CA GLY A 87 3.00 -15.64 27.11
C GLY A 87 1.60 -15.20 26.63
N THR A 88 0.63 -16.13 26.55
CA THR A 88 -0.73 -15.83 26.05
C THR A 88 -1.78 -15.71 27.16
N LEU A 89 -1.37 -15.89 28.42
CA LEU A 89 -2.19 -15.64 29.61
C LEU A 89 -1.42 -14.80 30.61
N MET A 90 -1.87 -13.57 30.85
CA MET A 90 -1.33 -12.68 31.88
C MET A 90 -2.25 -12.72 33.10
N SER A 91 -1.67 -12.73 34.30
CA SER A 91 -2.43 -12.83 35.56
C SER A 91 -1.90 -11.79 36.53
N LEU A 92 -2.58 -10.66 36.57
CA LEU A 92 -2.20 -9.51 37.38
C LEU A 92 -2.80 -9.64 38.77
N SER A 93 -2.00 -9.39 39.81
CA SER A 93 -2.46 -9.44 41.20
C SER A 93 -1.96 -8.22 41.95
N MET A 94 -2.76 -7.72 42.88
CA MET A 94 -2.52 -6.43 43.57
C MET A 94 -1.29 -6.45 44.50
N LYS A 95 -0.71 -7.63 44.76
CA LYS A 95 0.42 -7.82 45.69
C LYS A 95 1.75 -8.12 44.98
N GLN A 96 1.77 -8.17 43.64
CA GLN A 96 2.99 -8.37 42.86
C GLN A 96 3.33 -7.08 42.12
N GLU A 97 4.49 -6.50 42.45
CA GLU A 97 4.94 -5.24 41.85
C GLU A 97 5.28 -5.37 40.36
N LYS A 98 5.65 -6.56 39.86
CA LYS A 98 5.91 -6.83 38.44
C LYS A 98 5.57 -8.27 38.06
N ASP A 99 4.67 -8.47 37.10
CA ASP A 99 4.51 -9.75 36.40
C ASP A 99 5.64 -9.89 35.35
N LEU A 100 6.13 -11.12 35.11
CA LEU A 100 7.16 -11.41 34.09
C LEU A 100 6.68 -11.05 32.67
N SER A 101 5.35 -10.88 32.49
CA SER A 101 4.73 -10.44 31.24
C SER A 101 4.96 -8.95 30.92
N GLY A 102 5.44 -8.15 31.88
CA GLY A 102 5.58 -6.69 31.74
C GLY A 102 4.25 -5.92 31.86
N TRP A 103 3.13 -6.61 32.10
CA TRP A 103 1.85 -5.97 32.40
C TRP A 103 1.81 -5.51 33.87
N GLN A 104 1.10 -4.40 34.12
CA GLN A 104 1.01 -3.76 35.43
C GLN A 104 -0.45 -3.47 35.78
N ILE A 105 -0.73 -3.45 37.08
CA ILE A 105 -2.04 -3.10 37.64
C ILE A 105 -1.86 -2.26 38.90
N SER A 106 -2.68 -1.23 39.07
CA SER A 106 -2.73 -0.41 40.29
C SER A 106 -4.15 0.00 40.66
N ILE A 107 -4.38 0.27 41.95
CA ILE A 107 -5.64 0.88 42.42
C ILE A 107 -5.50 2.39 42.27
N VAL A 108 -6.40 2.99 41.50
CA VAL A 108 -6.52 4.45 41.40
C VAL A 108 -7.42 4.97 42.51
N LYS A 109 -8.55 4.30 42.73
CA LYS A 109 -9.52 4.67 43.77
C LYS A 109 -10.27 3.43 44.25
N ASN A 110 -10.48 3.32 45.57
CA ASN A 110 -11.35 2.31 46.17
C ASN A 110 -12.37 3.03 47.04
N SER A 111 -13.66 2.86 46.76
CA SER A 111 -14.74 3.59 47.45
C SER A 111 -15.97 2.72 47.57
N GLY A 112 -16.33 2.33 48.79
CA GLY A 112 -17.48 1.49 49.06
C GLY A 112 -17.38 0.15 48.33
N LYS A 113 -18.31 -0.13 47.41
CA LYS A 113 -18.34 -1.38 46.63
C LYS A 113 -17.67 -1.26 45.25
N GLU A 114 -17.02 -0.14 44.96
CA GLU A 114 -16.41 0.11 43.67
C GLU A 114 -14.90 0.30 43.79
N CYS A 115 -14.16 -0.25 42.83
CA CYS A 115 -12.72 -0.08 42.72
C CYS A 115 -12.34 0.27 41.29
N LEU A 116 -11.73 1.44 41.15
CA LEU A 116 -11.15 1.92 39.91
C LEU A 116 -9.69 1.43 39.82
N LEU A 117 -9.42 0.66 38.78
CA LEU A 117 -8.13 0.08 38.48
C LEU A 117 -7.52 0.75 37.25
N SER A 118 -6.20 0.89 37.26
CA SER A 118 -5.41 1.21 36.07
C SER A 118 -4.64 -0.04 35.65
N VAL A 119 -4.75 -0.42 34.38
CA VAL A 119 -4.05 -1.57 33.78
C VAL A 119 -3.16 -1.05 32.66
N THR A 120 -1.88 -1.41 32.69
CA THR A 120 -0.92 -1.09 31.62
C THR A 120 -0.42 -2.39 31.01
N SER A 121 -0.63 -2.59 29.71
CA SER A 121 -0.03 -3.74 29.03
C SER A 121 1.46 -3.52 28.80
N SER A 122 2.21 -4.60 28.58
CA SER A 122 3.57 -4.46 28.04
C SER A 122 3.55 -3.76 26.67
N PRO A 123 4.53 -2.89 26.35
CA PRO A 123 4.70 -2.32 25.00
C PRO A 123 5.11 -3.38 23.97
N ARG A 124 5.44 -4.61 24.41
CA ARG A 124 5.69 -5.77 23.55
C ARG A 124 4.57 -6.81 23.63
N ALA A 125 3.38 -6.42 24.09
CA ALA A 125 2.24 -7.32 24.10
C ALA A 125 1.84 -7.69 22.65
N PRO A 126 1.46 -8.95 22.39
CA PRO A 126 0.85 -9.35 21.12
C PRO A 126 -0.38 -8.52 20.77
N VAL A 127 -0.50 -8.12 19.50
CA VAL A 127 -1.71 -7.46 19.00
C VAL A 127 -2.82 -8.49 18.75
N GLY A 128 -4.05 -8.16 19.16
CA GLY A 128 -5.19 -9.06 19.00
C GLY A 128 -6.34 -8.84 19.98
N LYS A 129 -7.24 -9.82 20.02
CA LYS A 129 -8.41 -9.88 20.91
C LYS A 129 -8.06 -10.54 22.24
N TYR A 130 -8.24 -9.82 23.33
CA TYR A 130 -8.00 -10.29 24.70
C TYR A 130 -9.31 -10.52 25.45
N VAL A 131 -9.46 -11.71 26.04
CA VAL A 131 -10.56 -12.04 26.94
C VAL A 131 -10.14 -11.78 28.38
N LEU A 132 -10.89 -10.93 29.08
CA LEU A 132 -10.70 -10.63 30.50
C LEU A 132 -11.52 -11.58 31.37
N ASN A 133 -10.91 -12.14 32.41
CA ASN A 133 -11.61 -12.80 33.52
C ASN A 133 -11.13 -12.20 34.83
N VAL A 134 -12.05 -11.88 35.74
CA VAL A 134 -11.71 -11.33 37.07
C VAL A 134 -11.92 -12.41 38.12
N LYS A 135 -10.87 -12.73 38.88
CA LYS A 135 -10.88 -13.77 39.91
C LYS A 135 -10.87 -13.14 41.31
N THR A 136 -11.84 -13.53 42.14
CA THR A 136 -11.92 -13.18 43.58
C THR A 136 -12.07 -14.45 44.41
N GLY A 137 -11.01 -14.86 45.11
CA GLY A 137 -10.99 -16.15 45.82
C GLY A 137 -11.20 -17.34 44.86
N THR A 138 -12.30 -18.08 45.01
CA THR A 138 -12.74 -19.17 44.11
C THR A 138 -13.65 -18.70 42.98
N ASN A 139 -14.22 -17.49 43.07
CA ASN A 139 -15.14 -16.96 42.07
C ASN A 139 -14.40 -16.43 40.84
N ILE A 140 -14.97 -16.66 39.65
CA ILE A 140 -14.50 -16.12 38.38
C ILE A 140 -15.65 -15.38 37.72
N TYR A 141 -15.48 -14.08 37.52
CA TYR A 141 -16.40 -13.24 36.78
C TYR A 141 -15.91 -13.09 35.34
N LYS A 142 -16.81 -13.35 34.38
CA LYS A 142 -16.58 -13.14 32.96
C LYS A 142 -17.42 -11.93 32.53
N PRO A 143 -16.80 -10.81 32.14
CA PRO A 143 -17.51 -9.68 31.60
C PRO A 143 -18.41 -10.11 30.43
N PRO A 144 -19.66 -9.64 30.36
CA PRO A 144 -20.53 -9.92 29.21
C PRO A 144 -20.09 -9.14 27.96
N ASN A 145 -19.46 -7.98 28.15
CA ASN A 145 -18.89 -7.18 27.07
C ASN A 145 -17.74 -7.99 26.46
N GLY A 146 -17.69 -8.09 25.13
CA GLY A 146 -16.79 -8.99 24.41
C GLY A 146 -15.29 -8.70 24.60
N PRO A 147 -14.41 -9.19 23.72
CA PRO A 147 -12.97 -9.03 23.90
C PRO A 147 -12.54 -7.56 23.92
N ILE A 148 -11.41 -7.29 24.56
CA ILE A 148 -10.66 -6.03 24.44
C ILE A 148 -9.72 -6.16 23.25
N TYR A 149 -9.72 -5.21 22.34
CA TYR A 149 -8.81 -5.16 21.20
C TYR A 149 -7.56 -4.40 21.63
N LEU A 150 -6.39 -5.03 21.52
CA LEU A 150 -5.10 -4.42 21.83
C LEU A 150 -4.29 -4.23 20.54
N LEU A 151 -3.94 -2.98 20.22
CA LEU A 151 -3.25 -2.57 18.99
C LEU A 151 -1.80 -2.14 19.25
N PHE A 152 -1.03 -1.96 18.17
CA PHE A 152 0.27 -1.28 18.21
C PHE A 152 0.11 0.18 18.65
N ASN A 153 1.17 0.74 19.25
CA ASN A 153 1.13 2.08 19.84
C ASN A 153 2.20 3.05 19.30
N PRO A 154 1.88 3.81 18.23
CA PRO A 154 2.75 4.87 17.70
C PRO A 154 3.02 6.03 18.67
N TRP A 155 2.27 6.16 19.77
CA TRP A 155 2.43 7.20 20.78
C TRP A 155 3.30 6.76 21.98
N CYS A 156 3.60 5.46 22.11
CA CYS A 156 4.40 4.94 23.21
C CYS A 156 5.88 4.86 22.81
N LYS A 157 6.76 5.61 23.49
CA LYS A 157 8.22 5.64 23.22
C LYS A 157 8.90 4.27 23.32
N ASP A 158 8.34 3.37 24.13
CA ASP A 158 8.87 2.02 24.32
C ASP A 158 8.35 1.02 23.27
N ASP A 159 7.38 1.41 22.45
CA ASP A 159 6.89 0.62 21.33
C ASP A 159 7.85 0.76 20.13
N VAL A 160 8.09 -0.35 19.45
CA VAL A 160 8.93 -0.42 18.25
C VAL A 160 8.32 0.29 17.03
N VAL A 161 7.03 0.65 17.08
CA VAL A 161 6.39 1.49 16.05
C VAL A 161 6.24 2.96 16.46
N PHE A 162 6.91 3.40 17.52
CA PHE A 162 6.88 4.79 17.98
C PHE A 162 7.26 5.76 16.85
N LEU A 163 6.39 6.74 16.60
CA LEU A 163 6.60 7.79 15.62
C LEU A 163 6.45 9.13 16.32
N ASP A 164 7.54 9.87 16.51
CA ASP A 164 7.58 11.02 17.42
C ASP A 164 6.71 12.20 16.94
N ASP A 165 6.71 12.44 15.63
CA ASP A 165 6.00 13.58 15.01
C ASP A 165 4.48 13.40 15.03
N GLU A 166 3.77 14.37 15.62
CA GLU A 166 2.32 14.32 15.76
C GLU A 166 1.57 14.45 14.43
N ALA A 167 2.06 15.28 13.50
CA ALA A 167 1.43 15.46 12.20
C ALA A 167 1.55 14.18 11.37
N GLN A 168 2.70 13.50 11.44
CA GLN A 168 2.90 12.19 10.83
C GLN A 168 2.04 11.10 11.48
N ARG A 169 1.83 11.09 12.81
CA ARG A 169 0.86 10.17 13.44
C ARG A 169 -0.56 10.43 12.96
N LYS A 170 -0.96 11.69 12.81
CA LYS A 170 -2.26 12.06 12.23
C LYS A 170 -2.39 11.54 10.79
N GLU A 171 -1.37 11.74 9.95
CA GLU A 171 -1.41 11.30 8.55
C GLU A 171 -1.32 9.78 8.37
N TYR A 172 -0.36 9.13 9.03
CA TYR A 172 0.01 7.74 8.74
C TYR A 172 -0.70 6.71 9.61
N VAL A 173 -1.53 7.14 10.56
CA VAL A 173 -2.34 6.25 11.42
C VAL A 173 -3.81 6.66 11.43
N LEU A 174 -4.09 7.96 11.67
CA LEU A 174 -5.46 8.42 11.90
C LEU A 174 -6.19 8.86 10.63
N ASN A 175 -5.50 9.32 9.59
CA ASN A 175 -6.16 9.75 8.36
C ASN A 175 -6.76 8.54 7.63
N ASP A 176 -8.08 8.55 7.41
CA ASP A 176 -8.84 7.47 6.78
C ASP A 176 -9.12 7.71 5.29
N THR A 177 -8.57 8.80 4.73
CA THR A 177 -8.59 9.14 3.31
C THR A 177 -7.18 9.39 2.80
N GLY A 178 -6.95 9.19 1.49
CA GLY A 178 -5.65 9.39 0.88
C GLY A 178 -5.70 9.66 -0.61
N CYS A 179 -4.52 9.90 -1.18
CA CYS A 179 -4.29 10.08 -2.61
C CYS A 179 -3.20 9.10 -3.04
N ILE A 180 -3.50 8.26 -4.02
CA ILE A 180 -2.53 7.37 -4.65
C ILE A 180 -2.14 7.97 -5.99
N TYR A 181 -0.84 8.11 -6.26
CA TYR A 181 -0.37 8.73 -7.50
C TYR A 181 -0.20 7.67 -8.59
N VAL A 182 -0.72 7.95 -9.77
CA VAL A 182 -0.74 7.03 -10.92
C VAL A 182 -0.44 7.81 -12.20
N GLY A 183 -0.44 7.13 -13.35
CA GLY A 183 -0.19 7.74 -14.66
C GLY A 183 1.13 7.30 -15.27
N SER A 184 2.02 8.25 -15.56
CA SER A 184 3.38 7.97 -16.04
C SER A 184 4.37 8.97 -15.44
N ALA A 185 5.67 8.70 -15.56
CA ALA A 185 6.72 9.62 -15.15
C ALA A 185 6.58 11.03 -15.78
N TYR A 186 5.94 11.13 -16.95
CA TYR A 186 5.70 12.36 -17.69
C TYR A 186 4.44 13.11 -17.25
N ARG A 187 3.42 12.40 -16.75
CA ARG A 187 2.13 12.98 -16.34
C ARG A 187 1.55 12.22 -15.16
N ILE A 188 1.93 12.68 -13.97
CA ILE A 188 1.45 12.15 -12.68
C ILE A 188 0.13 12.81 -12.31
N TYR A 189 -0.84 12.02 -11.88
CA TYR A 189 -2.11 12.52 -11.32
C TYR A 189 -2.54 11.69 -10.11
N ASP A 190 -3.39 12.26 -9.27
CA ASP A 190 -3.88 11.59 -8.06
C ASP A 190 -5.15 10.77 -8.31
N LYS A 191 -5.27 9.69 -7.55
CA LYS A 191 -6.44 8.83 -7.44
C LYS A 191 -6.86 8.85 -5.97
N PRO A 192 -7.90 9.62 -5.60
CA PRO A 192 -8.42 9.62 -4.24
C PRO A 192 -8.82 8.21 -3.80
N TRP A 193 -8.56 7.88 -2.53
CA TRP A 193 -8.81 6.57 -1.95
C TRP A 193 -9.36 6.67 -0.53
N ASN A 194 -10.45 5.96 -0.26
CA ASN A 194 -10.98 5.78 1.09
C ASN A 194 -10.31 4.56 1.75
N PHE A 195 -9.40 4.77 2.71
CA PHE A 195 -8.86 3.68 3.51
C PHE A 195 -9.93 3.15 4.48
N GLY A 196 -10.56 4.04 5.24
CA GLY A 196 -11.71 3.70 6.08
C GLY A 196 -11.43 2.65 7.16
N GLN A 197 -10.24 2.67 7.77
CA GLN A 197 -9.83 1.74 8.83
C GLN A 197 -10.76 1.72 10.06
N PHE A 198 -11.59 2.75 10.21
CA PHE A 198 -12.52 2.90 11.33
C PHE A 198 -13.95 2.48 11.01
N GLU A 199 -14.25 2.15 9.75
CA GLU A 199 -15.59 1.74 9.33
C GLU A 199 -15.96 0.36 9.90
N GLU A 200 -17.26 0.08 9.93
CA GLU A 200 -17.82 -1.15 10.49
C GLU A 200 -17.17 -2.41 9.86
N PHE A 201 -16.86 -3.40 10.69
CA PHE A 201 -16.22 -4.67 10.34
C PHE A 201 -14.79 -4.61 9.80
N VAL A 202 -14.18 -3.43 9.61
CA VAL A 202 -12.80 -3.34 9.09
C VAL A 202 -11.78 -3.83 10.12
N LEU A 203 -11.92 -3.44 11.39
CA LEU A 203 -11.08 -3.97 12.48
C LEU A 203 -11.26 -5.48 12.66
N ASP A 204 -12.50 -5.98 12.55
CA ASP A 204 -12.76 -7.41 12.64
C ASP A 204 -12.16 -8.19 11.46
N ALA A 205 -12.15 -7.61 10.26
CA ALA A 205 -11.46 -8.15 9.09
C ALA A 205 -9.96 -8.27 9.35
N CYS A 206 -9.32 -7.22 9.88
CA CYS A 206 -7.90 -7.22 10.21
C CYS A 206 -7.57 -8.26 11.29
N MET A 207 -8.41 -8.39 12.32
CA MET A 207 -8.25 -9.41 13.35
C MET A 207 -8.45 -10.83 12.80
N TYR A 208 -9.37 -11.01 11.84
CA TYR A 208 -9.55 -12.27 11.14
C TYR A 208 -8.32 -12.64 10.29
N LEU A 209 -7.69 -11.68 9.61
CA LEU A 209 -6.42 -11.92 8.89
C LEU A 209 -5.32 -12.37 9.86
N LEU A 210 -5.15 -11.71 11.00
CA LEU A 210 -4.21 -12.14 12.04
C LEU A 210 -4.50 -13.56 12.53
N ASP A 211 -5.77 -13.93 12.67
CA ASP A 211 -6.19 -15.28 13.08
C ASP A 211 -5.87 -16.35 12.02
N ASN A 212 -5.89 -16.00 10.73
CA ASN A 212 -5.54 -16.90 9.63
C ASN A 212 -4.06 -16.86 9.21
N SER A 213 -3.26 -15.96 9.78
CA SER A 213 -1.86 -15.75 9.42
C SER A 213 -0.90 -16.90 9.67
N LYS A 214 -1.33 -17.95 10.39
CA LYS A 214 -0.48 -19.05 10.90
C LYS A 214 0.68 -18.57 11.80
N LEU A 215 0.81 -17.27 12.09
CA LEU A 215 1.79 -16.74 13.02
C LEU A 215 1.52 -17.30 14.42
N LYS A 216 2.60 -17.69 15.11
CA LYS A 216 2.55 -17.91 16.55
C LYS A 216 2.05 -16.64 17.21
N LEU A 217 1.12 -16.76 18.17
CA LEU A 217 0.50 -15.60 18.84
C LEU A 217 1.53 -14.60 19.38
N ILE A 218 2.66 -15.07 19.92
CA ILE A 218 3.71 -14.19 20.43
C ILE A 218 4.36 -13.34 19.32
N ASN A 219 4.44 -13.83 18.09
CA ASN A 219 4.99 -13.09 16.94
C ASN A 219 4.06 -11.98 16.46
N ARG A 220 2.79 -11.94 16.92
CA ARG A 220 1.92 -10.78 16.70
C ARG A 220 2.34 -9.54 17.51
N SER A 221 3.37 -9.66 18.36
CA SER A 221 3.99 -8.51 19.04
C SER A 221 5.03 -7.81 18.17
N ASP A 222 5.49 -8.44 17.09
CA ASP A 222 6.57 -7.95 16.24
C ASP A 222 6.00 -7.36 14.94
N PRO A 223 6.18 -6.05 14.69
CA PRO A 223 5.68 -5.43 13.46
C PRO A 223 6.40 -5.97 12.21
N VAL A 224 7.62 -6.51 12.30
CA VAL A 224 8.31 -7.13 11.15
C VAL A 224 7.54 -8.36 10.69
N SER A 225 7.28 -9.29 11.61
CA SER A 225 6.48 -10.49 11.36
C SER A 225 5.06 -10.17 10.88
N VAL A 226 4.39 -9.18 11.48
CA VAL A 226 3.04 -8.76 11.07
C VAL A 226 3.05 -8.14 9.68
N SER A 227 3.99 -7.25 9.37
CA SER A 227 4.05 -6.60 8.06
C SER A 227 4.30 -7.60 6.93
N ARG A 228 5.22 -8.54 7.15
CA ARG A 228 5.52 -9.59 6.19
C ARG A 228 4.33 -10.51 5.93
N VAL A 229 3.64 -10.96 6.97
CA VAL A 229 2.46 -11.82 6.75
C VAL A 229 1.29 -11.08 6.14
N MET A 230 1.12 -9.77 6.43
CA MET A 230 0.05 -8.98 5.82
C MET A 230 0.31 -8.69 4.36
N SER A 231 1.58 -8.56 3.94
CA SER A 231 1.90 -8.44 2.52
C SER A 231 1.54 -9.72 1.74
N ALA A 232 1.63 -10.90 2.38
CA ALA A 232 1.09 -12.14 1.85
C ALA A 232 -0.46 -12.20 1.87
N LEU A 233 -1.08 -11.94 3.01
CA LEU A 233 -2.52 -12.19 3.21
C LEU A 233 -3.44 -11.19 2.52
N VAL A 234 -2.92 -10.03 2.11
CA VAL A 234 -3.72 -9.09 1.32
C VAL A 234 -3.92 -9.60 -0.11
N ASN A 235 -3.01 -10.42 -0.65
CA ASN A 235 -3.23 -11.10 -1.91
C ASN A 235 -3.76 -12.53 -1.74
N ALA A 236 -4.51 -13.00 -2.73
CA ALA A 236 -5.23 -14.27 -2.65
C ALA A 236 -4.38 -15.49 -3.02
N ASN A 237 -3.16 -15.28 -3.53
CA ASN A 237 -2.28 -16.38 -3.90
C ASN A 237 -1.88 -17.16 -2.64
N ASP A 238 -1.68 -18.47 -2.79
CA ASP A 238 -1.24 -19.42 -1.76
C ASP A 238 -2.21 -19.64 -0.57
N ASP A 239 -2.61 -18.57 0.13
CA ASP A 239 -3.31 -18.59 1.42
C ASP A 239 -4.79 -18.15 1.37
N ARG A 240 -5.36 -17.92 0.17
CA ARG A 240 -6.73 -17.40 -0.02
C ARG A 240 -6.96 -16.08 0.75
N GLY A 241 -5.98 -15.18 0.67
CA GLY A 241 -6.05 -13.83 1.21
C GLY A 241 -7.12 -12.94 0.56
N VAL A 242 -7.01 -11.63 0.77
CA VAL A 242 -8.11 -10.68 0.52
C VAL A 242 -8.46 -10.53 -0.96
N LEU A 243 -7.49 -10.23 -1.81
CA LEU A 243 -7.72 -9.78 -3.19
C LEU A 243 -7.10 -10.70 -4.22
N MET A 244 -7.87 -11.04 -5.26
CA MET A 244 -7.36 -11.73 -6.45
C MET A 244 -6.85 -10.73 -7.47
N GLY A 245 -5.57 -10.86 -7.87
CA GLY A 245 -4.95 -10.02 -8.89
C GLY A 245 -5.44 -10.33 -10.30
N ASN A 246 -5.65 -9.33 -11.14
CA ASN A 246 -5.97 -9.52 -12.56
C ASN A 246 -5.54 -8.30 -13.40
N TRP A 247 -4.75 -8.55 -14.44
CA TRP A 247 -4.23 -7.56 -15.41
C TRP A 247 -4.58 -7.93 -16.86
N SER A 248 -5.61 -8.76 -17.04
CA SER A 248 -6.00 -9.22 -18.38
C SER A 248 -6.71 -8.15 -19.21
N GLY A 249 -7.23 -7.10 -18.57
CA GLY A 249 -8.14 -6.13 -19.17
C GLY A 249 -9.59 -6.62 -19.30
N ILE A 250 -9.91 -7.79 -18.74
CA ILE A 250 -11.25 -8.42 -18.77
C ILE A 250 -11.61 -8.89 -17.36
N TYR A 251 -12.70 -8.36 -16.79
CA TYR A 251 -13.03 -8.54 -15.36
C TYR A 251 -14.35 -9.24 -15.11
N ASN A 252 -14.74 -10.13 -16.02
CA ASN A 252 -15.91 -10.99 -15.88
C ASN A 252 -15.94 -11.70 -14.51
N ASN A 253 -17.12 -11.75 -13.88
CA ASN A 253 -17.35 -12.35 -12.56
C ASN A 253 -16.66 -11.65 -11.37
N GLY A 254 -16.20 -10.42 -11.56
CA GLY A 254 -15.62 -9.60 -10.50
C GLY A 254 -15.94 -8.12 -10.67
N THR A 255 -15.23 -7.30 -9.91
CA THR A 255 -15.20 -5.83 -10.05
C THR A 255 -13.91 -5.44 -10.75
N SER A 256 -14.02 -4.56 -11.74
CA SER A 256 -12.83 -4.01 -12.40
C SER A 256 -11.94 -3.27 -11.39
N PRO A 257 -10.62 -3.47 -11.40
CA PRO A 257 -9.70 -2.78 -10.48
C PRO A 257 -9.83 -1.24 -10.52
N VAL A 258 -10.20 -0.66 -11.67
CA VAL A 258 -10.37 0.80 -11.81
C VAL A 258 -11.62 1.33 -11.12
N ASP A 259 -12.62 0.48 -10.82
CA ASP A 259 -13.91 0.88 -10.24
C ASP A 259 -13.79 1.15 -8.73
N TRP A 260 -12.91 0.43 -8.02
CA TRP A 260 -12.74 0.59 -6.57
C TRP A 260 -12.36 2.01 -6.16
N ILE A 261 -13.13 2.58 -5.22
CA ILE A 261 -12.91 3.92 -4.65
C ILE A 261 -12.26 3.87 -3.25
N GLY A 262 -12.14 2.69 -2.66
CA GLY A 262 -11.66 2.51 -1.31
C GLY A 262 -11.54 1.04 -0.89
N SER A 263 -11.01 0.82 0.31
CA SER A 263 -10.74 -0.50 0.88
C SER A 263 -11.91 -1.08 1.68
N VAL A 264 -12.86 -0.23 2.09
CA VAL A 264 -13.97 -0.59 2.99
C VAL A 264 -14.83 -1.71 2.40
N SER A 265 -15.34 -1.53 1.18
CA SER A 265 -16.18 -2.53 0.50
C SER A 265 -15.45 -3.87 0.30
N ILE A 266 -14.16 -3.82 -0.05
CA ILE A 266 -13.31 -4.99 -0.27
C ILE A 266 -13.17 -5.79 1.04
N LEU A 267 -12.75 -5.14 2.12
CA LEU A 267 -12.52 -5.80 3.42
C LEU A 267 -13.83 -6.30 4.03
N GLN A 268 -14.92 -5.55 3.90
CA GLN A 268 -16.25 -6.00 4.36
C GLN A 268 -16.74 -7.21 3.57
N GLN A 269 -16.57 -7.23 2.24
CA GLN A 269 -16.93 -8.37 1.41
C GLN A 269 -16.09 -9.60 1.77
N TYR A 270 -14.77 -9.45 1.89
CA TYR A 270 -13.87 -10.52 2.32
C TYR A 270 -14.28 -11.05 3.69
N TYR A 271 -14.52 -10.17 4.66
CA TYR A 271 -14.89 -10.57 6.01
C TYR A 271 -16.26 -11.24 6.08
N LYS A 272 -17.24 -10.84 5.27
CA LYS A 272 -18.57 -11.48 5.25
C LYS A 272 -18.53 -12.84 4.56
N THR A 273 -17.82 -12.94 3.44
CA THR A 273 -17.83 -14.15 2.59
C THR A 273 -16.75 -15.16 2.95
N LYS A 274 -15.68 -14.73 3.63
CA LYS A 274 -14.45 -15.48 3.90
C LYS A 274 -13.81 -16.03 2.62
N LYS A 275 -13.98 -15.31 1.50
CA LYS A 275 -13.48 -15.68 0.17
C LYS A 275 -12.74 -14.49 -0.44
N PRO A 276 -11.72 -14.74 -1.28
CA PRO A 276 -11.07 -13.70 -2.05
C PRO A 276 -12.05 -12.83 -2.83
N VAL A 277 -11.72 -11.54 -2.92
CA VAL A 277 -12.47 -10.52 -3.66
C VAL A 277 -11.81 -10.32 -5.02
N CYS A 278 -12.62 -10.37 -6.07
CA CYS A 278 -12.19 -10.16 -7.45
C CYS A 278 -12.55 -8.74 -7.90
N TYR A 279 -11.68 -7.92 -8.49
CA TYR A 279 -10.24 -8.09 -8.69
C TYR A 279 -9.46 -6.86 -8.19
N GLY A 280 -8.14 -7.00 -8.06
CA GLY A 280 -7.23 -5.92 -7.69
C GLY A 280 -6.05 -5.80 -8.64
N GLN A 281 -5.46 -4.61 -8.66
CA GLN A 281 -4.16 -4.27 -9.24
C GLN A 281 -3.33 -3.52 -8.20
N CYS A 282 -2.07 -3.14 -8.48
CA CYS A 282 -1.12 -2.71 -7.45
C CYS A 282 -1.65 -1.60 -6.51
N TRP A 283 -2.30 -0.54 -7.03
CA TRP A 283 -2.87 0.51 -6.18
C TRP A 283 -4.02 0.03 -5.28
N VAL A 284 -4.78 -0.99 -5.72
CA VAL A 284 -5.86 -1.60 -4.92
C VAL A 284 -5.25 -2.41 -3.79
N PHE A 285 -4.23 -3.22 -4.08
CA PHE A 285 -3.45 -3.95 -3.08
C PHE A 285 -2.84 -2.98 -2.06
N ALA A 286 -2.15 -1.94 -2.51
CA ALA A 286 -1.54 -0.95 -1.65
C ALA A 286 -2.57 -0.17 -0.80
N GLY A 287 -3.74 0.16 -1.36
CA GLY A 287 -4.83 0.79 -0.62
C GLY A 287 -5.34 -0.08 0.52
N VAL A 288 -5.60 -1.37 0.23
CA VAL A 288 -6.04 -2.36 1.24
C VAL A 288 -4.95 -2.62 2.28
N LEU A 289 -3.69 -2.76 1.88
CA LEU A 289 -2.59 -2.98 2.81
C LEU A 289 -2.38 -1.78 3.73
N THR A 290 -2.42 -0.53 3.22
CA THR A 290 -2.40 0.66 4.08
C THR A 290 -3.52 0.62 5.11
N THR A 291 -4.74 0.30 4.69
CA THR A 291 -5.90 0.19 5.59
C THR A 291 -5.65 -0.83 6.70
N VAL A 292 -5.17 -2.03 6.37
CA VAL A 292 -4.86 -3.08 7.35
C VAL A 292 -3.77 -2.63 8.33
N MET A 293 -2.68 -2.04 7.83
CA MET A 293 -1.57 -1.60 8.69
C MET A 293 -1.97 -0.45 9.63
N ARG A 294 -2.68 0.57 9.11
CA ARG A 294 -3.21 1.68 9.93
C ARG A 294 -4.21 1.17 10.96
N CYS A 295 -5.10 0.26 10.55
CA CYS A 295 -6.10 -0.35 11.43
C CYS A 295 -5.45 -1.08 12.63
N LEU A 296 -4.30 -1.74 12.41
CA LEU A 296 -3.55 -2.43 13.47
C LEU A 296 -2.67 -1.48 14.30
N GLY A 297 -2.52 -0.22 13.89
CA GLY A 297 -1.71 0.79 14.56
C GLY A 297 -0.25 0.84 14.12
N ILE A 298 0.09 0.29 12.95
CA ILE A 298 1.42 0.44 12.35
C ILE A 298 1.35 1.64 11.39
N PRO A 299 2.16 2.71 11.60
CA PRO A 299 2.12 3.85 10.70
C PRO A 299 2.50 3.44 9.28
N SER A 300 1.70 3.83 8.30
CA SER A 300 1.87 3.39 6.91
C SER A 300 1.45 4.44 5.88
N ARG A 301 2.05 4.38 4.69
CA ARG A 301 1.71 5.21 3.53
C ARG A 301 1.81 4.42 2.23
N CYS A 302 0.99 4.76 1.24
CA CYS A 302 1.16 4.28 -0.12
C CYS A 302 2.34 5.00 -0.78
N VAL A 303 3.11 4.27 -1.59
CA VAL A 303 4.23 4.78 -2.37
C VAL A 303 4.03 4.38 -3.82
N SER A 304 4.13 5.36 -4.72
CA SER A 304 4.05 5.15 -6.16
C SER A 304 5.42 5.36 -6.79
N ASN A 305 5.94 4.35 -7.46
CA ASN A 305 7.16 4.42 -8.24
C ASN A 305 6.82 4.54 -9.73
N PHE A 306 7.42 5.47 -10.45
CA PHE A 306 7.20 5.62 -11.89
C PHE A 306 8.36 5.02 -12.67
N ASN A 307 8.05 4.41 -13.81
CA ASN A 307 8.97 3.52 -14.53
C ASN A 307 9.51 2.42 -13.62
N SER A 308 8.62 1.69 -12.97
CA SER A 308 9.00 0.61 -12.04
C SER A 308 9.44 -0.61 -12.84
N ALA A 309 10.67 -1.05 -12.62
CA ALA A 309 11.17 -2.27 -13.24
C ALA A 309 10.55 -3.50 -12.58
N HIS A 310 10.22 -4.51 -13.39
CA HIS A 310 9.99 -5.88 -12.94
C HIS A 310 11.07 -6.74 -13.60
N ASP A 311 12.21 -6.86 -12.91
CA ASP A 311 13.34 -7.72 -13.29
C ASP A 311 13.04 -9.16 -12.89
N THR A 312 12.86 -10.03 -13.87
CA THR A 312 12.52 -11.45 -13.67
C THR A 312 13.75 -12.35 -13.65
N GLU A 313 14.92 -11.83 -14.01
CA GLU A 313 16.18 -12.58 -14.12
C GLU A 313 17.13 -12.32 -12.94
N GLU A 314 16.76 -11.43 -12.01
CA GLU A 314 17.56 -10.95 -10.88
C GLU A 314 18.94 -10.40 -11.31
N ASN A 315 19.01 -9.73 -12.46
CA ASN A 315 20.27 -9.26 -13.04
C ASN A 315 20.47 -7.72 -12.94
N LEU A 316 19.51 -7.00 -12.34
CA LEU A 316 19.40 -5.52 -12.25
C LEU A 316 19.37 -4.82 -13.60
N THR A 317 18.92 -5.52 -14.64
CA THR A 317 18.62 -4.94 -15.93
C THR A 317 17.21 -5.32 -16.33
N VAL A 318 16.60 -4.50 -17.19
CA VAL A 318 15.33 -4.84 -17.82
C VAL A 318 15.48 -4.68 -19.33
N ASP A 319 15.26 -5.79 -20.04
CA ASP A 319 15.49 -5.85 -21.49
C ASP A 319 14.19 -5.56 -22.28
N ILE A 320 14.20 -4.47 -23.04
CA ILE A 320 13.08 -4.05 -23.90
C ILE A 320 13.37 -4.42 -25.36
N TYR A 321 12.61 -5.38 -25.88
CA TYR A 321 12.73 -5.86 -27.24
C TYR A 321 11.74 -5.15 -28.17
N MET A 322 12.25 -4.68 -29.32
CA MET A 322 11.44 -4.04 -30.35
C MET A 322 11.84 -4.48 -31.75
N ASP A 323 10.89 -4.42 -32.68
CA ASP A 323 11.17 -4.69 -34.09
C ASP A 323 11.84 -3.50 -34.80
N GLU A 324 12.11 -3.64 -36.10
CA GLU A 324 12.73 -2.58 -36.93
C GLU A 324 11.87 -1.32 -37.11
N TYR A 325 10.59 -1.35 -36.71
CA TYR A 325 9.69 -0.20 -36.73
C TYR A 325 9.56 0.45 -35.34
N GLY A 326 10.22 -0.11 -34.31
CA GLY A 326 10.11 0.33 -32.93
C GLY A 326 8.86 -0.14 -32.21
N ARG A 327 8.17 -1.18 -32.71
CA ARG A 327 7.05 -1.81 -32.00
C ARG A 327 7.61 -2.73 -30.91
N ILE A 328 7.10 -2.60 -29.69
CA ILE A 328 7.53 -3.44 -28.58
C ILE A 328 6.97 -4.86 -28.76
N GLU A 329 7.82 -5.86 -28.51
CA GLU A 329 7.52 -7.28 -28.63
C GLU A 329 7.51 -7.98 -27.26
N ASN A 330 6.39 -7.87 -26.54
CA ASN A 330 6.21 -8.43 -25.18
C ASN A 330 6.33 -9.97 -25.09
N GLY A 331 6.49 -10.68 -26.20
CA GLY A 331 6.61 -12.14 -26.22
C GLY A 331 8.03 -12.67 -26.04
N ILE A 332 9.04 -11.79 -25.98
CA ILE A 332 10.46 -12.17 -25.98
C ILE A 332 11.05 -12.24 -24.57
N SER A 333 10.66 -11.31 -23.69
CA SER A 333 11.07 -11.29 -22.28
C SER A 333 9.86 -11.15 -21.38
N PHE A 334 9.97 -11.65 -20.15
CA PHE A 334 9.02 -11.40 -19.07
C PHE A 334 9.34 -10.13 -18.30
N ASP A 335 10.53 -9.55 -18.51
CA ASP A 335 10.87 -8.24 -17.97
C ASP A 335 9.91 -7.19 -18.50
N SER A 336 9.55 -6.27 -17.63
CA SER A 336 8.69 -5.15 -18.00
C SER A 336 9.03 -3.91 -17.20
N VAL A 337 8.72 -2.76 -17.79
CA VAL A 337 8.75 -1.48 -17.11
C VAL A 337 7.32 -0.99 -17.00
N TRP A 338 6.82 -0.94 -15.77
CA TRP A 338 5.48 -0.48 -15.50
C TRP A 338 5.50 1.05 -15.44
N ASN A 339 4.55 1.70 -16.10
CA ASN A 339 4.44 3.16 -16.09
C ASN A 339 4.40 3.70 -14.66
N PHE A 340 3.73 2.96 -13.78
CA PHE A 340 3.87 3.07 -12.35
C PHE A 340 3.62 1.73 -11.66
N HIS A 341 4.17 1.59 -10.46
CA HIS A 341 3.84 0.54 -9.51
C HIS A 341 3.58 1.15 -8.14
N VAL A 342 2.71 0.53 -7.34
CA VAL A 342 2.31 1.06 -6.03
C VAL A 342 2.48 0.00 -4.95
N TRP A 343 3.24 0.33 -3.91
CA TRP A 343 3.44 -0.48 -2.71
C TRP A 343 3.23 0.36 -1.44
N ASN A 344 3.73 -0.11 -0.29
CA ASN A 344 3.58 0.57 1.00
C ASN A 344 4.90 0.74 1.74
N ASP A 345 5.09 1.89 2.38
CA ASP A 345 6.07 2.03 3.45
C ASP A 345 5.39 1.85 4.81
N VAL A 346 6.04 1.13 5.73
CA VAL A 346 5.62 0.97 7.12
C VAL A 346 6.73 1.38 8.09
N TRP A 347 6.37 2.10 9.16
CA TRP A 347 7.32 2.63 10.13
C TRP A 347 7.55 1.68 11.30
N MET A 348 8.81 1.27 11.52
CA MET A 348 9.18 0.46 12.69
C MET A 348 10.69 0.50 12.97
N LYS A 349 11.07 0.09 14.17
CA LYS A 349 12.46 -0.32 14.47
C LYS A 349 12.75 -1.71 13.91
N ARG A 350 13.98 -1.94 13.47
CA ARG A 350 14.51 -3.21 12.95
C ARG A 350 15.45 -3.85 13.95
N THR A 351 14.89 -4.33 15.07
CA THR A 351 15.66 -4.99 16.14
C THR A 351 16.29 -6.32 15.71
N ASP A 352 15.91 -6.84 14.55
CA ASP A 352 16.47 -8.01 13.88
C ASP A 352 17.71 -7.68 13.01
N LEU A 353 17.98 -6.40 12.75
CA LEU A 353 19.09 -5.90 11.93
C LEU A 353 20.14 -5.13 12.77
N PRO A 354 21.34 -4.87 12.22
CA PRO A 354 22.28 -3.91 12.79
C PRO A 354 21.67 -2.51 12.96
N GLU A 355 22.27 -1.70 13.82
CA GLU A 355 21.82 -0.31 14.01
C GLU A 355 21.85 0.50 12.70
N GLY A 356 20.85 1.35 12.54
CA GLY A 356 20.75 2.28 11.41
C GLY A 356 19.76 1.90 10.31
N PHE A 357 19.02 0.79 10.43
CA PHE A 357 17.98 0.36 9.49
C PHE A 357 16.53 0.54 10.01
N ASP A 358 16.37 1.27 11.12
CA ASP A 358 15.06 1.70 11.63
C ASP A 358 14.37 2.70 10.68
N GLY A 359 13.07 2.91 10.88
CA GLY A 359 12.26 3.89 10.16
C GLY A 359 11.36 3.24 9.12
N TRP A 360 11.25 3.84 7.94
CA TRP A 360 10.42 3.33 6.85
C TRP A 360 10.97 2.03 6.25
N GLN A 361 10.08 1.06 6.06
CA GLN A 361 10.36 -0.22 5.44
C GLN A 361 9.36 -0.47 4.30
N ALA A 362 9.85 -0.80 3.11
CA ALA A 362 9.03 -1.16 1.96
C ALA A 362 8.41 -2.55 2.16
N ILE A 363 7.10 -2.66 1.97
CA ILE A 363 6.36 -3.92 1.85
C ILE A 363 5.44 -3.83 0.64
N ASP A 364 5.27 -4.95 -0.05
CA ASP A 364 4.37 -5.02 -1.21
C ASP A 364 3.51 -6.27 -1.16
N SER A 365 2.20 -6.07 -1.36
CA SER A 365 1.20 -7.15 -1.44
C SER A 365 0.82 -7.48 -2.88
N THR A 366 1.37 -6.80 -3.86
CA THR A 366 1.19 -7.15 -5.26
C THR A 366 1.96 -8.45 -5.55
N PRO A 367 1.31 -9.51 -6.07
CA PRO A 367 1.96 -10.80 -6.26
C PRO A 367 2.83 -10.80 -7.52
N GLN A 368 4.05 -10.27 -7.43
CA GLN A 368 5.05 -10.30 -8.51
C GLN A 368 6.00 -11.48 -8.36
N GLU A 369 6.87 -11.44 -7.34
CA GLU A 369 7.86 -12.48 -7.07
C GLU A 369 7.56 -13.26 -5.78
N GLN A 370 7.96 -14.54 -5.77
CA GLN A 370 7.82 -15.38 -4.58
C GLN A 370 9.02 -15.24 -3.64
N SER A 371 8.76 -14.90 -2.39
CA SER A 371 9.77 -14.88 -1.33
C SER A 371 9.58 -16.05 -0.37
N GLY A 372 10.48 -17.03 -0.42
CA GLY A 372 10.36 -18.27 0.35
C GLY A 372 9.20 -19.16 -0.12
N GLY A 373 8.88 -19.11 -1.41
CA GLY A 373 7.81 -19.91 -2.03
C GLY A 373 6.40 -19.38 -1.78
N ILE A 374 6.27 -18.14 -1.32
CA ILE A 374 5.00 -17.46 -1.03
C ILE A 374 5.02 -16.08 -1.69
N PHE A 375 3.92 -15.63 -2.27
CA PHE A 375 3.79 -14.25 -2.76
C PHE A 375 3.69 -13.24 -1.60
N GLN A 376 4.85 -12.80 -1.13
CA GLN A 376 5.03 -11.82 -0.05
C GLN A 376 6.29 -11.01 -0.32
N CYS A 377 6.29 -9.73 0.04
CA CYS A 377 7.46 -8.86 -0.11
C CYS A 377 7.68 -7.98 1.13
N GLY A 378 8.94 -7.83 1.53
CA GLY A 378 9.39 -6.99 2.64
C GLY A 378 9.17 -7.62 4.03
N PRO A 379 9.41 -6.85 5.11
CA PRO A 379 9.82 -5.43 5.11
C PRO A 379 11.29 -5.22 4.75
N CYS A 380 11.55 -4.38 3.74
CA CYS A 380 12.88 -3.99 3.29
C CYS A 380 13.22 -2.56 3.77
N PRO A 381 14.34 -2.31 4.49
CA PRO A 381 14.68 -0.96 4.91
C PRO A 381 14.97 -0.04 3.72
N LEU A 382 14.35 1.14 3.65
CA LEU A 382 14.61 2.10 2.56
C LEU A 382 16.09 2.49 2.48
N LYS A 383 16.77 2.59 3.62
CA LYS A 383 18.21 2.83 3.66
C LYS A 383 19.02 1.72 2.98
N ALA A 384 18.63 0.45 3.18
CA ALA A 384 19.32 -0.68 2.55
C ALA A 384 19.13 -0.64 1.02
N VAL A 385 17.94 -0.29 0.55
CA VAL A 385 17.67 -0.04 -0.87
C VAL A 385 18.54 1.09 -1.39
N ARG A 386 18.57 2.24 -0.69
CA ARG A 386 19.38 3.40 -1.10
C ARG A 386 20.87 3.14 -1.17
N GLU A 387 21.41 2.34 -0.25
CA GLU A 387 22.85 2.07 -0.15
C GLU A 387 23.31 0.85 -0.96
N GLY A 388 22.38 0.07 -1.53
CA GLY A 388 22.69 -1.17 -2.26
C GLY A 388 23.02 -2.37 -1.35
N ASP A 389 22.58 -2.34 -0.08
CA ASP A 389 22.77 -3.43 0.89
C ASP A 389 21.68 -4.53 0.71
N VAL A 390 21.56 -5.03 -0.53
CA VAL A 390 20.50 -5.96 -0.97
C VAL A 390 20.57 -7.36 -0.34
N TYR A 391 21.63 -7.66 0.41
CA TYR A 391 21.80 -8.92 1.15
C TYR A 391 20.98 -8.96 2.45
N LEU A 392 20.51 -7.80 2.93
CA LEU A 392 19.71 -7.70 4.15
C LEU A 392 18.28 -8.21 3.92
N PRO A 393 17.69 -8.90 4.90
CA PRO A 393 16.31 -9.30 4.80
C PRO A 393 15.38 -8.06 4.94
N PHE A 394 14.27 -8.00 4.21
CA PHE A 394 13.76 -9.00 3.27
C PHE A 394 13.72 -8.45 1.86
N ASP A 395 13.87 -9.33 0.87
CA ASP A 395 13.55 -9.06 -0.54
C ASP A 395 14.30 -7.87 -1.17
N GLY A 396 15.45 -7.50 -0.59
CA GLY A 396 16.18 -6.29 -0.97
C GLY A 396 16.68 -6.26 -2.40
N LYS A 397 16.96 -7.42 -3.01
CA LYS A 397 17.33 -7.50 -4.43
C LYS A 397 16.20 -7.06 -5.35
N PHE A 398 15.00 -7.61 -5.12
CA PHE A 398 13.81 -7.30 -5.90
C PHE A 398 13.45 -5.82 -5.74
N VAL A 399 13.31 -5.35 -4.49
CA VAL A 399 12.97 -3.94 -4.21
C VAL A 399 14.02 -2.96 -4.77
N TYR A 400 15.30 -3.33 -4.77
CA TYR A 400 16.34 -2.52 -5.38
C TYR A 400 16.22 -2.46 -6.91
N ALA A 401 15.94 -3.59 -7.56
CA ALA A 401 15.76 -3.65 -9.02
C ALA A 401 14.60 -2.75 -9.47
N GLU A 402 13.47 -2.76 -8.73
CA GLU A 402 12.29 -1.94 -9.03
C GLU A 402 12.59 -0.44 -9.21
N VAL A 403 13.62 0.07 -8.52
CA VAL A 403 13.97 1.50 -8.50
C VAL A 403 15.34 1.86 -9.11
N ASN A 404 16.21 0.88 -9.40
CA ASN A 404 17.57 1.12 -9.89
C ASN A 404 18.00 0.26 -11.09
N ALA A 405 17.15 -0.62 -11.64
CA ALA A 405 17.56 -1.44 -12.79
C ALA A 405 17.97 -0.58 -14.00
N ASP A 406 18.99 -1.01 -14.73
CA ASP A 406 19.37 -0.36 -16.00
C ASP A 406 18.47 -0.88 -17.14
N LYS A 407 17.86 0.02 -17.92
CA LYS A 407 16.96 -0.33 -19.03
C LYS A 407 17.76 -0.54 -20.31
N VAL A 408 17.67 -1.71 -20.93
CA VAL A 408 18.44 -2.05 -22.13
C VAL A 408 17.50 -2.24 -23.31
N TYR A 409 17.72 -1.47 -24.39
CA TYR A 409 16.91 -1.58 -25.60
C TYR A 409 17.57 -2.52 -26.62
N TRP A 410 16.79 -3.46 -27.12
CA TRP A 410 17.20 -4.44 -28.12
C TRP A 410 16.31 -4.34 -29.35
N MET A 411 16.93 -4.27 -30.52
CA MET A 411 16.24 -4.41 -31.80
C MET A 411 16.33 -5.85 -32.29
N VAL A 412 15.18 -6.39 -32.68
CA VAL A 412 15.04 -7.72 -33.25
C VAL A 412 14.86 -7.59 -34.76
N LYS A 413 15.86 -8.06 -35.53
CA LYS A 413 15.78 -8.12 -37.00
C LYS A 413 15.74 -9.57 -37.46
N LYS A 414 14.86 -9.90 -38.40
CA LYS A 414 14.89 -11.20 -39.08
C LYS A 414 15.93 -11.20 -40.19
N VAL A 415 17.00 -11.98 -40.02
CA VAL A 415 18.07 -12.16 -41.00
C VAL A 415 18.12 -13.63 -41.39
N ASN A 416 17.87 -13.94 -42.67
CA ASN A 416 17.82 -15.32 -43.18
C ASN A 416 16.84 -16.21 -42.40
N GLY A 417 15.71 -15.66 -41.96
CA GLY A 417 14.69 -16.37 -41.18
C GLY A 417 15.04 -16.63 -39.72
N LYS A 418 16.18 -16.11 -39.21
CA LYS A 418 16.55 -16.17 -37.80
C LYS A 418 16.52 -14.78 -37.16
N ASP A 419 16.15 -14.73 -35.89
CA ASP A 419 16.15 -13.50 -35.12
C ASP A 419 17.58 -13.11 -34.77
N LYS A 420 17.93 -11.86 -35.06
CA LYS A 420 19.18 -11.22 -34.71
C LYS A 420 18.89 -10.09 -33.74
N TYR A 421 19.45 -10.18 -32.54
CA TYR A 421 19.33 -9.19 -31.48
C TYR A 421 20.46 -8.17 -31.59
N ILE A 422 20.10 -6.88 -31.64
CA ILE A 422 21.03 -5.77 -31.78
C ILE A 422 20.78 -4.80 -30.64
N LYS A 423 21.75 -4.65 -29.74
CA LYS A 423 21.67 -3.66 -28.66
C LYS A 423 21.64 -2.26 -29.26
N LEU A 424 20.61 -1.48 -28.90
CA LEU A 424 20.43 -0.10 -29.33
C LEU A 424 21.04 0.87 -28.32
N ASN A 425 20.63 0.76 -27.06
CA ASN A 425 21.05 1.66 -26.00
C ASN A 425 20.94 0.99 -24.61
N THR A 426 21.62 1.54 -23.62
CA THR A 426 21.36 1.31 -22.19
C THR A 426 21.09 2.66 -21.55
N GLU A 427 19.92 2.77 -20.92
CA GLU A 427 19.51 3.93 -20.14
C GLU A 427 19.59 3.58 -18.66
N THR A 428 20.34 4.38 -17.91
CA THR A 428 20.66 4.10 -16.51
C THR A 428 19.92 5.00 -15.53
N GLN A 429 19.12 5.95 -16.03
CA GLN A 429 18.46 7.00 -15.23
C GLN A 429 16.92 6.99 -15.36
N ASP A 430 16.34 6.07 -16.14
CA ASP A 430 14.90 6.06 -16.46
C ASP A 430 14.06 5.30 -15.43
N ILE A 431 14.61 4.23 -14.84
CA ILE A 431 13.89 3.39 -13.87
C ILE A 431 13.81 4.09 -12.51
N GLY A 432 12.69 3.94 -11.81
CA GLY A 432 12.61 4.35 -10.41
C GLY A 432 12.47 5.85 -10.18
N VAL A 433 11.74 6.57 -11.03
CA VAL A 433 11.68 8.04 -10.99
C VAL A 433 10.42 8.55 -10.29
N ASN A 434 10.49 9.79 -9.80
CA ASN A 434 9.37 10.49 -9.15
C ASN A 434 8.68 9.64 -8.07
N ILE A 435 9.43 8.88 -7.25
CA ILE A 435 8.85 8.03 -6.21
C ILE A 435 8.05 8.92 -5.27
N SER A 436 6.75 8.67 -5.17
CA SER A 436 5.78 9.63 -4.67
C SER A 436 4.95 9.08 -3.53
N THR A 437 4.62 9.93 -2.57
CA THR A 437 3.60 9.66 -1.56
C THR A 437 2.73 10.90 -1.32
N LYS A 438 1.66 10.75 -0.54
CA LYS A 438 0.83 11.89 -0.14
C LYS A 438 1.54 12.66 0.97
N ALA A 439 1.66 13.97 0.81
CA ALA A 439 2.23 14.85 1.82
C ALA A 439 1.42 14.84 3.12
N VAL A 440 2.12 15.00 4.24
CA VAL A 440 1.52 15.08 5.58
C VAL A 440 0.51 16.23 5.64
N GLY A 441 -0.75 15.90 5.93
CA GLY A 441 -1.83 16.87 6.09
C GLY A 441 -2.25 17.61 4.82
N GLN A 442 -1.73 17.24 3.64
CA GLN A 442 -2.06 17.90 2.37
C GLN A 442 -2.37 16.87 1.29
N ASP A 443 -3.37 17.13 0.46
CA ASP A 443 -3.70 16.33 -0.73
C ASP A 443 -2.79 16.73 -1.91
N LYS A 444 -1.47 16.67 -1.67
CA LYS A 444 -0.43 17.01 -2.64
C LYS A 444 0.64 15.93 -2.68
N ARG A 445 1.27 15.80 -3.85
CA ARG A 445 2.36 14.88 -4.09
C ARG A 445 3.59 15.34 -3.33
N GLU A 446 4.17 14.45 -2.54
CA GLU A 446 5.51 14.58 -1.97
C GLU A 446 6.45 13.62 -2.73
N ASP A 447 7.57 14.16 -3.21
CA ASP A 447 8.62 13.36 -3.84
C ASP A 447 9.58 12.81 -2.79
N ILE A 448 9.72 11.48 -2.75
CA ILE A 448 10.55 10.75 -1.81
C ILE A 448 11.62 9.91 -2.51
N THR A 449 11.93 10.20 -3.78
CA THR A 449 12.96 9.48 -4.56
C THR A 449 14.30 9.40 -3.80
N ALA A 450 14.70 10.49 -3.16
CA ALA A 450 15.95 10.58 -2.39
C ALA A 450 15.99 9.67 -1.13
N GLN A 451 14.85 9.11 -0.71
CA GLN A 451 14.82 8.11 0.37
C GLN A 451 15.18 6.71 -0.14
N TYR A 452 14.96 6.45 -1.43
CA TYR A 452 15.15 5.15 -2.09
C TYR A 452 16.46 5.05 -2.87
N LYS A 453 16.98 6.15 -3.42
CA LYS A 453 18.24 6.15 -4.16
C LYS A 453 18.97 7.49 -4.14
N PHE A 454 20.24 7.48 -4.52
CA PHE A 454 21.04 8.69 -4.70
C PHE A 454 20.66 9.39 -6.02
N PRO A 455 20.96 10.70 -6.18
CA PRO A 455 20.67 11.42 -7.41
C PRO A 455 21.33 10.78 -8.63
N GLU A 456 20.58 10.68 -9.72
CA GLU A 456 21.05 10.09 -10.98
C GLU A 456 22.33 10.76 -11.49
N GLY A 457 23.29 9.93 -11.93
CA GLY A 457 24.59 10.37 -12.42
C GLY A 457 25.60 10.78 -11.33
N SER A 458 25.25 10.66 -10.03
CA SER A 458 26.20 10.87 -8.94
C SER A 458 27.15 9.68 -8.76
N LYS A 459 28.28 9.90 -8.08
CA LYS A 459 29.24 8.81 -7.80
C LYS A 459 28.68 7.82 -6.78
N GLU A 460 27.86 8.30 -5.85
CA GLU A 460 27.23 7.52 -4.80
C GLU A 460 26.19 6.56 -5.39
N GLU A 461 25.43 7.02 -6.37
CA GLU A 461 24.45 6.25 -7.12
C GLU A 461 25.11 5.04 -7.81
N ARG A 462 26.14 5.27 -8.64
CA ARG A 462 26.87 4.15 -9.26
C ARG A 462 27.57 3.23 -8.26
N LYS A 463 28.09 3.75 -7.14
CA LYS A 463 28.65 2.92 -6.06
C LYS A 463 27.60 2.04 -5.39
N ALA A 464 26.37 2.52 -5.21
CA ALA A 464 25.27 1.72 -4.68
C ALA A 464 24.91 0.59 -5.67
N MET A 465 24.88 0.89 -6.97
CA MET A 465 24.67 -0.13 -8.02
C MET A 465 25.78 -1.19 -8.04
N GLU A 466 27.05 -0.78 -8.03
CA GLU A 466 28.20 -1.70 -7.93
C GLU A 466 28.13 -2.58 -6.68
N ARG A 467 27.71 -2.00 -5.55
CA ARG A 467 27.52 -2.73 -4.30
C ARG A 467 26.40 -3.77 -4.43
N ALA A 468 25.24 -3.39 -4.95
CA ALA A 468 24.12 -4.30 -5.16
C ALA A 468 24.50 -5.46 -6.10
N LEU A 469 25.15 -5.15 -7.23
CA LEU A 469 25.67 -6.13 -8.18
C LEU A 469 26.65 -7.12 -7.54
N SER A 470 27.45 -6.69 -6.56
CA SER A 470 28.39 -7.60 -5.86
C SER A 470 27.71 -8.74 -5.09
N PHE A 471 26.42 -8.60 -4.78
CA PHE A 471 25.59 -9.61 -4.11
C PHE A 471 24.69 -10.40 -5.06
N ILE A 472 24.70 -10.03 -6.35
CA ILE A 472 23.98 -10.71 -7.41
C ILE A 472 24.95 -11.65 -8.09
N ARG A 473 24.54 -12.91 -8.23
CA ARG A 473 25.42 -13.93 -8.81
C ARG A 473 25.21 -13.97 -10.31
N PRO A 474 26.27 -14.16 -11.11
CA PRO A 474 26.13 -14.77 -12.41
C PRO A 474 25.52 -16.16 -12.20
N SER A 475 24.39 -16.42 -12.84
CA SER A 475 23.68 -17.70 -12.83
C SER A 475 24.67 -18.86 -13.05
N GLY A 476 24.89 -19.72 -12.04
CA GLY A 476 25.69 -20.95 -12.20
C GLY A 476 26.57 -21.45 -11.04
N LEU A 477 26.72 -20.74 -9.91
CA LEU A 477 27.55 -21.21 -8.79
C LEU A 477 26.76 -21.33 -7.46
N THR A 478 26.59 -22.57 -7.00
CA THR A 478 26.04 -22.93 -5.68
C THR A 478 27.13 -22.80 -4.61
N PRO A 479 26.85 -22.30 -3.39
CA PRO A 479 27.79 -22.37 -2.28
C PRO A 479 27.49 -23.63 -1.48
N ARG A 480 28.50 -24.46 -1.35
CA ARG A 480 28.60 -25.33 -0.17
C ARG A 480 28.75 -24.43 1.05
N ALA A 481 27.98 -24.77 2.08
CA ALA A 481 27.93 -24.07 3.33
C ALA A 481 29.29 -24.08 4.07
N HIS A 482 29.49 -23.02 4.88
CA HIS A 482 30.33 -22.89 6.08
C HIS A 482 31.66 -22.09 5.98
N MET A 483 31.64 -21.03 6.79
CA MET A 483 32.71 -20.30 7.48
C MET A 483 33.24 -18.98 6.89
N PRO A 484 33.37 -17.93 7.75
CA PRO A 484 33.89 -16.62 7.37
C PRO A 484 35.42 -16.62 7.44
N SER A 485 36.08 -16.24 6.36
CA SER A 485 37.48 -15.83 6.41
C SER A 485 37.74 -14.81 5.32
N ALA A 486 38.11 -13.62 5.75
CA ALA A 486 38.68 -12.58 4.91
C ALA A 486 40.10 -13.02 4.48
N MET A 487 40.30 -13.18 3.17
CA MET A 487 41.62 -13.09 2.53
C MET A 487 41.45 -12.50 1.12
N PRO A 488 42.30 -11.55 0.70
CA PRO A 488 42.17 -10.87 -0.59
C PRO A 488 42.76 -11.75 -1.70
N MET A 489 41.91 -12.18 -2.65
CA MET A 489 42.39 -12.80 -3.89
C MET A 489 42.72 -11.71 -4.91
N ALA A 490 44.00 -11.32 -4.93
CA ALA A 490 44.61 -10.67 -6.07
C ALA A 490 44.85 -11.72 -7.17
N GLY A 491 44.23 -11.54 -8.35
CA GLY A 491 44.57 -12.32 -9.54
C GLY A 491 43.43 -12.50 -10.54
N ALA A 492 43.50 -11.75 -11.64
CA ALA A 492 42.78 -11.94 -12.91
C ALA A 492 41.25 -11.75 -12.89
N LEU A 493 40.79 -10.55 -12.54
CA LEU A 493 39.59 -9.98 -13.13
C LEU A 493 40.01 -9.19 -14.38
N SER A 494 39.58 -9.64 -15.55
CA SER A 494 39.43 -8.76 -16.71
C SER A 494 38.66 -7.53 -16.24
N GLN A 495 39.30 -6.36 -16.34
CA GLN A 495 38.74 -5.07 -15.95
C GLN A 495 37.26 -4.98 -16.36
N PRO A 496 36.33 -4.66 -15.44
CA PRO A 496 35.07 -4.10 -15.87
C PRO A 496 35.44 -2.81 -16.59
N ALA A 497 35.27 -2.78 -17.91
CA ALA A 497 35.39 -1.54 -18.65
C ALA A 497 34.43 -0.56 -17.97
N ALA A 498 34.99 0.45 -17.30
CA ALA A 498 34.22 1.55 -16.78
C ALA A 498 33.32 2.05 -17.91
N LEU A 499 32.01 1.83 -17.80
CA LEU A 499 31.03 2.37 -18.72
C LEU A 499 31.05 3.88 -18.53
N CYS A 500 31.99 4.53 -19.23
CA CYS A 500 31.91 5.95 -19.50
C CYS A 500 30.62 6.15 -20.29
N VAL A 501 29.63 6.77 -19.65
CA VAL A 501 28.43 7.31 -20.29
C VAL A 501 28.90 8.08 -21.52
N ALA A 502 28.63 7.53 -22.69
CA ALA A 502 28.93 8.17 -23.95
C ALA A 502 27.91 9.30 -24.15
N VAL A 503 28.26 10.49 -23.63
CA VAL A 503 27.66 11.76 -24.07
C VAL A 503 27.56 11.74 -25.59
N SER A 504 26.36 12.00 -26.12
CA SER A 504 25.99 11.94 -27.54
C SER A 504 27.12 12.42 -28.46
N LYS A 505 27.94 11.47 -28.96
CA LYS A 505 29.07 11.79 -29.84
C LYS A 505 28.63 12.24 -31.22
N THR A 506 27.36 12.02 -31.58
CA THR A 506 26.80 12.47 -32.85
C THR A 506 26.13 13.84 -32.68
N GLY A 507 25.42 14.16 -31.61
CA GLY A 507 24.59 15.37 -31.56
C GLY A 507 23.35 15.27 -32.46
N VAL A 508 22.82 14.05 -32.64
CA VAL A 508 21.43 13.83 -33.08
C VAL A 508 20.57 13.73 -31.82
N HIS A 509 19.39 14.36 -31.84
CA HIS A 509 18.40 14.30 -30.77
C HIS A 509 17.02 13.96 -31.34
N LEU A 510 16.27 13.14 -30.62
CA LEU A 510 14.88 12.81 -30.93
C LEU A 510 13.96 13.46 -29.89
N GLU A 511 12.83 13.98 -30.34
CA GLU A 511 11.79 14.53 -29.48
C GLU A 511 10.42 14.08 -30.00
N ILE A 512 9.54 13.64 -29.10
CA ILE A 512 8.19 13.19 -29.44
C ILE A 512 7.19 14.12 -28.75
N THR A 513 6.30 14.74 -29.53
CA THR A 513 5.31 15.71 -29.02
C THR A 513 3.95 15.52 -29.67
N ASN A 514 2.93 16.12 -29.06
CA ASN A 514 1.58 16.28 -29.60
C ASN A 514 1.20 17.76 -29.57
N LYS A 515 0.46 18.24 -30.58
CA LYS A 515 0.10 19.66 -30.69
C LYS A 515 -1.03 20.08 -29.76
N GLU A 516 -2.00 19.20 -29.55
CA GLU A 516 -3.19 19.44 -28.75
C GLU A 516 -3.43 18.29 -27.77
N ALA A 517 -4.24 18.54 -26.75
CA ALA A 517 -4.69 17.51 -25.81
C ALA A 517 -5.37 16.34 -26.54
N LEU A 518 -5.03 15.13 -26.12
CA LEU A 518 -5.53 13.90 -26.74
C LEU A 518 -6.87 13.52 -26.11
N TYR A 519 -7.96 13.71 -26.84
CA TYR A 519 -9.31 13.33 -26.41
C TYR A 519 -9.77 12.06 -27.13
N PRO A 520 -10.41 11.10 -26.43
CA PRO A 520 -11.03 9.95 -27.08
C PRO A 520 -12.02 10.40 -28.15
N GLY A 521 -11.93 9.80 -29.34
CA GLY A 521 -12.77 10.10 -30.49
C GLY A 521 -12.19 11.16 -31.44
N ASN A 522 -11.09 11.83 -31.08
CA ASN A 522 -10.33 12.70 -31.99
C ASN A 522 -9.16 11.95 -32.64
N PRO A 523 -8.75 12.30 -33.87
CA PRO A 523 -7.49 11.78 -34.43
C PRO A 523 -6.29 12.11 -33.51
N LEU A 524 -5.35 11.18 -33.36
CA LEU A 524 -4.09 11.45 -32.65
C LEU A 524 -3.13 12.12 -33.63
N GLU A 525 -2.77 13.37 -33.36
CA GLU A 525 -1.77 14.12 -34.14
C GLU A 525 -0.46 14.22 -33.37
N LEU A 526 0.44 13.26 -33.64
CA LEU A 526 1.74 13.14 -32.99
C LEU A 526 2.84 13.61 -33.95
N VAL A 527 3.96 14.09 -33.40
CA VAL A 527 5.10 14.59 -34.16
C VAL A 527 6.40 14.05 -33.58
N ILE A 528 7.21 13.43 -34.43
CA ILE A 528 8.59 13.02 -34.11
C ILE A 528 9.53 14.05 -34.73
N THR A 529 10.32 14.72 -33.90
CA THR A 529 11.29 15.74 -34.32
C THR A 529 12.70 15.18 -34.24
N VAL A 530 13.43 15.26 -35.35
CA VAL A 530 14.85 14.90 -35.42
C VAL A 530 15.66 16.17 -35.50
N LYS A 531 16.56 16.40 -34.53
CA LYS A 531 17.42 17.60 -34.44
C LYS A 531 18.88 17.22 -34.58
N THR A 532 19.65 17.99 -35.33
CA THR A 532 21.12 17.90 -35.38
C THR A 532 21.75 19.13 -34.75
N SER A 533 22.73 18.93 -33.86
CA SER A 533 23.45 20.01 -33.16
C SER A 533 24.89 20.21 -33.66
N THR A 534 25.36 19.33 -34.55
CA THR A 534 26.72 19.30 -35.08
C THR A 534 26.79 19.78 -36.54
N PRO A 535 27.89 20.43 -36.96
CA PRO A 535 28.11 20.78 -38.37
C PRO A 535 28.22 19.53 -39.25
N GLY A 536 27.71 19.62 -40.49
CA GLY A 536 27.80 18.56 -41.50
C GLY A 536 26.43 18.05 -41.98
N THR A 537 26.43 17.36 -43.12
CA THR A 537 25.24 16.69 -43.67
C THR A 537 25.12 15.30 -43.08
N ARG A 538 23.92 14.94 -42.64
CA ARG A 538 23.62 13.61 -42.09
C ARG A 538 22.36 13.04 -42.71
N THR A 539 22.46 11.78 -43.10
CA THR A 539 21.32 10.99 -43.51
C THR A 539 20.94 10.08 -42.34
N ILE A 540 19.68 10.17 -41.92
CA ILE A 540 19.14 9.48 -40.75
C ILE A 540 17.95 8.66 -41.21
N ASP A 541 17.99 7.34 -40.97
CA ASP A 541 16.84 6.47 -41.16
C ASP A 541 16.02 6.48 -39.87
N LEU A 542 14.87 7.13 -39.92
CA LEU A 542 13.93 7.24 -38.81
C LEU A 542 12.85 6.15 -38.95
N ALA A 543 12.61 5.42 -37.87
CA ALA A 543 11.43 4.60 -37.70
C ALA A 543 10.68 5.06 -36.44
N GLY A 544 9.35 5.08 -36.48
CA GLY A 544 8.53 5.38 -35.32
C GLY A 544 7.27 4.53 -35.28
N SER A 545 6.82 4.16 -34.09
CA SER A 545 5.58 3.42 -33.89
C SER A 545 4.71 4.02 -32.80
N CYS A 546 3.40 3.83 -32.92
CA CYS A 546 2.41 4.16 -31.91
C CYS A 546 1.63 2.89 -31.53
N GLN A 547 1.59 2.58 -30.24
CA GLN A 547 0.87 1.44 -29.67
C GLN A 547 -0.03 1.90 -28.53
N LEU A 548 -1.12 1.17 -28.27
CA LEU A 548 -1.85 1.25 -27.01
C LEU A 548 -1.31 0.19 -26.06
N GLN A 549 -1.02 0.60 -24.83
CA GLN A 549 -0.52 -0.29 -23.80
C GLN A 549 -1.31 -0.16 -22.50
N SER A 550 -1.43 -1.25 -21.75
CA SER A 550 -1.81 -1.17 -20.33
C SER A 550 -0.74 -0.42 -19.54
N TYR A 551 -1.05 -0.07 -18.29
CA TYR A 551 -0.08 0.60 -17.43
C TYR A 551 1.15 -0.28 -17.08
N THR A 552 1.08 -1.60 -17.30
CA THR A 552 2.18 -2.57 -17.09
C THR A 552 3.04 -2.78 -18.34
N GLY A 553 2.78 -2.02 -19.43
CA GLY A 553 3.47 -2.17 -20.70
C GLY A 553 2.89 -3.27 -21.61
N LYS A 554 1.77 -3.91 -21.25
CA LYS A 554 1.11 -4.89 -22.13
C LYS A 554 0.56 -4.22 -23.37
N VAL A 555 1.03 -4.59 -24.57
CA VAL A 555 0.52 -4.06 -25.85
C VAL A 555 -0.89 -4.59 -26.12
N GLU A 556 -1.87 -3.70 -26.17
CA GLU A 556 -3.28 -4.00 -26.48
C GLU A 556 -3.59 -3.79 -27.96
N ALA A 557 -2.93 -2.83 -28.62
CA ALA A 557 -3.06 -2.60 -30.06
C ALA A 557 -1.83 -1.89 -30.63
N SER A 558 -1.48 -2.21 -31.88
CA SER A 558 -0.54 -1.42 -32.67
C SER A 558 -1.33 -0.51 -33.61
N LEU A 559 -1.18 0.80 -33.46
CA LEU A 559 -2.03 1.79 -34.14
C LEU A 559 -1.45 2.23 -35.48
N GLY A 560 -0.12 2.36 -35.58
CA GLY A 560 0.54 2.78 -36.81
C GLY A 560 2.04 2.92 -36.65
N CYS A 561 2.74 3.04 -37.78
CA CYS A 561 4.17 3.31 -37.82
C CYS A 561 4.51 4.27 -38.97
N VAL A 562 5.70 4.87 -38.89
CA VAL A 562 6.29 5.72 -39.92
C VAL A 562 7.74 5.29 -40.13
N LYS A 563 8.22 5.33 -41.38
CA LYS A 563 9.62 5.06 -41.73
C LYS A 563 10.04 6.03 -42.81
N GLU A 564 11.02 6.87 -42.52
CA GLU A 564 11.45 7.97 -43.38
C GLU A 564 12.97 8.11 -43.34
N THR A 565 13.59 8.41 -44.50
CA THR A 565 15.01 8.75 -44.57
C THR A 565 15.15 10.27 -44.66
N ILE A 566 15.73 10.88 -43.63
CA ILE A 566 15.81 12.32 -43.47
C ILE A 566 17.25 12.76 -43.75
N LYS A 567 17.42 13.83 -44.54
CA LYS A 567 18.70 14.52 -44.70
C LYS A 567 18.66 15.85 -43.97
N LEU A 568 19.54 16.02 -43.00
CA LEU A 568 19.70 17.25 -42.21
C LEU A 568 21.08 17.85 -42.49
N GLU A 569 21.15 19.18 -42.57
CA GLU A 569 22.38 19.93 -42.85
C GLU A 569 22.68 20.90 -41.71
N GLY A 570 23.86 20.74 -41.10
CA GLY A 570 24.30 21.60 -40.00
C GLY A 570 23.36 21.53 -38.80
N LYS A 571 22.98 22.69 -38.24
CA LYS A 571 22.05 22.79 -37.12
C LYS A 571 20.63 22.97 -37.65
N SER A 572 19.94 21.86 -37.89
CA SER A 572 18.59 21.85 -38.46
C SER A 572 17.70 20.83 -37.74
N GLU A 573 16.40 20.98 -37.92
CA GLU A 573 15.40 20.04 -37.42
C GLU A 573 14.41 19.66 -38.54
N MET A 574 13.89 18.44 -38.47
CA MET A 574 12.81 17.96 -39.32
C MET A 574 11.72 17.35 -38.44
N GLN A 575 10.47 17.65 -38.76
CA GLN A 575 9.29 17.11 -38.10
C GLN A 575 8.64 16.06 -39.00
N VAL A 576 8.46 14.86 -38.47
CA VAL A 576 7.77 13.75 -39.13
C VAL A 576 6.44 13.51 -38.42
N PRO A 577 5.30 13.80 -39.06
CA PRO A 577 3.98 13.61 -38.44
C PRO A 577 3.61 12.13 -38.40
N LEU A 578 3.03 11.70 -37.28
CA LEU A 578 2.42 10.39 -37.10
C LEU A 578 0.94 10.60 -36.76
N LYS A 579 0.08 10.45 -37.77
CA LYS A 579 -1.37 10.67 -37.64
C LYS A 579 -2.09 9.33 -37.50
N ILE A 580 -2.87 9.18 -36.44
CA ILE A 580 -3.69 7.99 -36.18
C ILE A 580 -5.16 8.39 -36.20
N ALA A 581 -5.96 7.73 -37.04
CA ALA A 581 -7.40 7.96 -37.11
C ALA A 581 -8.10 7.44 -35.84
N ALA A 582 -9.23 8.07 -35.47
CA ALA A 582 -9.93 7.76 -34.22
C ALA A 582 -10.42 6.29 -34.15
N ASP A 583 -10.95 5.79 -35.27
CA ASP A 583 -11.42 4.42 -35.42
C ASP A 583 -10.34 3.36 -35.17
N ALA A 584 -9.07 3.68 -35.45
CA ALA A 584 -7.93 2.77 -35.24
C ALA A 584 -7.73 2.39 -33.77
N TYR A 585 -8.13 3.24 -32.82
CA TYR A 585 -7.92 3.01 -31.39
C TYR A 585 -9.22 2.91 -30.57
N MET A 586 -10.32 3.50 -31.04
CA MET A 586 -11.59 3.55 -30.28
C MET A 586 -12.19 2.16 -30.00
N LYS A 587 -11.98 1.19 -30.91
CA LYS A 587 -12.41 -0.20 -30.71
C LYS A 587 -11.71 -0.82 -29.49
N THR A 588 -10.39 -0.67 -29.42
CA THR A 588 -9.59 -1.19 -28.31
C THR A 588 -9.94 -0.50 -26.99
N LEU A 589 -10.09 0.83 -27.01
CA LEU A 589 -10.49 1.60 -25.82
C LEU A 589 -11.84 1.13 -25.24
N SER A 590 -12.75 0.69 -26.12
CA SER A 590 -14.07 0.20 -25.72
C SER A 590 -14.08 -1.27 -25.29
N SER A 591 -13.09 -2.08 -25.73
CA SER A 591 -13.03 -3.51 -25.43
C SER A 591 -12.16 -3.87 -24.23
N VAL A 592 -11.17 -3.04 -23.90
CA VAL A 592 -10.29 -3.23 -22.75
C VAL A 592 -10.88 -2.48 -21.56
N GLU A 593 -11.04 -3.13 -20.41
CA GLU A 593 -11.57 -2.48 -19.20
C GLU A 593 -10.51 -1.67 -18.44
N ASP A 594 -9.22 -1.97 -18.61
CA ASP A 594 -8.11 -1.18 -18.07
C ASP A 594 -7.97 0.17 -18.75
N GLU A 595 -7.38 1.12 -18.02
CA GLU A 595 -6.85 2.32 -18.65
C GLU A 595 -5.69 1.94 -19.58
N VAL A 596 -5.81 2.37 -20.84
CA VAL A 596 -4.76 2.24 -21.85
C VAL A 596 -4.09 3.58 -22.11
N LEU A 597 -2.79 3.52 -22.35
CA LEU A 597 -1.93 4.67 -22.61
C LEU A 597 -1.38 4.59 -24.04
N ILE A 598 -1.12 5.76 -24.62
CA ILE A 598 -0.57 5.90 -25.96
C ILE A 598 0.95 5.88 -25.81
N HIS A 599 1.57 4.80 -26.25
CA HIS A 599 3.01 4.62 -26.23
C HIS A 599 3.59 4.91 -27.61
N ILE A 600 4.60 5.78 -27.67
CA ILE A 600 5.30 6.11 -28.91
C ILE A 600 6.77 5.75 -28.74
N THR A 601 7.32 5.03 -29.71
CA THR A 601 8.75 4.73 -29.80
C THR A 601 9.30 5.30 -31.09
N ALA A 602 10.47 5.92 -31.06
CA ALA A 602 11.22 6.40 -32.21
C ALA A 602 12.65 5.84 -32.19
N ILE A 603 13.12 5.36 -33.34
CA ILE A 603 14.47 4.87 -33.56
C ILE A 603 15.09 5.69 -34.70
N ALA A 604 16.29 6.22 -34.47
CA ALA A 604 17.08 6.88 -35.50
C ALA A 604 18.39 6.12 -35.72
N GLU A 605 18.61 5.62 -36.94
CA GLU A 605 19.88 5.04 -37.38
C GLU A 605 20.64 6.06 -38.24
N VAL A 606 21.86 6.45 -37.85
CA VAL A 606 22.67 7.41 -38.62
C VAL A 606 23.50 6.66 -39.66
N GLN A 607 23.20 6.90 -40.95
CA GLN A 607 23.87 6.19 -42.04
C GLN A 607 25.39 6.43 -42.04
N GLY A 608 26.14 5.37 -42.37
CA GLY A 608 27.60 5.40 -42.36
C GLY A 608 28.24 5.30 -40.97
N THR A 609 27.44 5.09 -39.93
CA THR A 609 27.92 4.87 -38.55
C THR A 609 27.18 3.71 -37.90
N ASP A 610 27.72 3.16 -36.81
CA ASP A 610 27.00 2.19 -35.98
C ASP A 610 26.02 2.86 -34.99
N TYR A 611 25.94 4.19 -35.00
CA TYR A 611 25.18 4.97 -34.02
C TYR A 611 23.67 4.85 -34.25
N LYS A 612 22.97 4.41 -33.21
CA LYS A 612 21.52 4.32 -33.15
C LYS A 612 21.04 5.03 -31.89
N LEU A 613 19.92 5.73 -32.00
CA LEU A 613 19.27 6.42 -30.90
C LEU A 613 17.83 5.92 -30.79
N THR A 614 17.37 5.68 -29.57
CA THR A 614 15.99 5.32 -29.28
C THR A 614 15.43 6.32 -28.28
N GLN A 615 14.19 6.76 -28.52
CA GLN A 615 13.43 7.60 -27.62
C GLN A 615 12.00 7.05 -27.54
N ASP A 616 11.46 6.92 -26.34
CA ASP A 616 10.06 6.59 -26.10
C ASP A 616 9.38 7.66 -25.24
N THR A 617 8.05 7.68 -25.30
CA THR A 617 7.22 8.46 -24.39
C THR A 617 5.83 7.83 -24.26
N THR A 618 5.13 8.18 -23.18
CA THR A 618 3.80 7.68 -22.89
C THR A 618 2.85 8.85 -22.62
N MET A 619 1.75 8.88 -23.36
CA MET A 619 0.71 9.91 -23.29
C MET A 619 -0.62 9.32 -22.84
N ARG A 620 -1.46 10.14 -22.21
CA ARG A 620 -2.78 9.76 -21.69
C ARG A 620 -3.87 10.53 -22.43
N PHE A 621 -5.02 9.89 -22.60
CA PHE A 621 -6.27 10.59 -22.91
C PHE A 621 -6.69 11.56 -21.80
N GLU A 622 -7.22 12.70 -22.19
CA GLU A 622 -7.85 13.65 -21.27
C GLU A 622 -9.36 13.42 -21.20
N TYR A 623 -9.91 13.64 -20.00
CA TYR A 623 -11.32 13.42 -19.72
C TYR A 623 -11.95 14.64 -19.03
N PRO A 624 -13.25 14.92 -19.26
CA PRO A 624 -13.93 16.02 -18.58
C PRO A 624 -14.02 15.79 -17.06
N PRO A 625 -13.95 16.82 -16.22
CA PRO A 625 -13.99 16.67 -14.77
C PRO A 625 -15.41 16.46 -14.21
N ILE A 626 -15.50 15.91 -13.00
CA ILE A 626 -16.72 15.89 -12.18
C ILE A 626 -16.72 17.14 -11.27
N THR A 627 -17.86 17.82 -11.16
CA THR A 627 -18.05 18.92 -10.21
C THR A 627 -18.85 18.44 -9.00
N ILE A 628 -18.35 18.70 -7.78
CA ILE A 628 -19.03 18.38 -6.52
C ILE A 628 -19.53 19.68 -5.87
N GLN A 629 -20.85 19.82 -5.77
CA GLN A 629 -21.53 20.95 -5.14
C GLN A 629 -22.09 20.52 -3.78
N MET A 630 -21.58 21.14 -2.73
CA MET A 630 -21.98 20.93 -1.33
C MET A 630 -21.47 22.13 -0.51
N PRO A 631 -22.02 22.37 0.70
CA PRO A 631 -21.51 23.40 1.60
C PRO A 631 -20.07 23.11 2.05
N GLU A 632 -19.34 24.16 2.46
CA GLU A 632 -17.99 24.04 3.03
C GLU A 632 -18.02 23.47 4.46
N THR A 633 -19.12 23.71 5.18
CA THR A 633 -19.34 23.26 6.56
C THR A 633 -20.70 22.61 6.74
N ALA A 634 -20.79 21.56 7.55
CA ALA A 634 -22.05 20.95 7.98
C ALA A 634 -22.03 20.65 9.48
N LYS A 635 -23.22 20.43 10.08
CA LYS A 635 -23.33 20.10 11.51
C LYS A 635 -23.49 18.59 11.72
N LEU A 636 -22.94 18.09 12.82
CA LEU A 636 -23.07 16.70 13.24
C LEU A 636 -24.55 16.32 13.35
N ASN A 637 -24.92 15.18 12.77
CA ASN A 637 -26.31 14.67 12.74
C ASN A 637 -27.34 15.63 12.11
N LYS A 638 -26.91 16.58 11.26
CA LYS A 638 -27.81 17.45 10.47
C LYS A 638 -27.63 17.16 8.99
N GLU A 639 -28.76 17.09 8.30
CA GLU A 639 -28.80 16.77 6.88
C GLU A 639 -28.30 17.96 6.03
N PHE A 640 -27.60 17.64 4.95
CA PHE A 640 -27.32 18.55 3.84
C PHE A 640 -27.38 17.79 2.52
N THR A 641 -27.47 18.50 1.40
CA THR A 641 -27.49 17.89 0.06
C THR A 641 -26.13 18.06 -0.62
N CYS A 642 -25.63 16.98 -1.22
CA CYS A 642 -24.48 16.99 -2.10
C CYS A 642 -24.91 16.63 -3.52
N ALA A 643 -24.48 17.44 -4.51
CA ALA A 643 -24.78 17.24 -5.92
C ALA A 643 -23.50 16.98 -6.73
N PHE A 644 -23.56 15.99 -7.61
CA PHE A 644 -22.49 15.58 -8.51
C PHE A 644 -22.91 15.89 -9.94
N ILE A 645 -22.10 16.68 -10.64
CA ILE A 645 -22.42 17.17 -11.99
C ILE A 645 -21.29 16.77 -12.94
N PHE A 646 -21.65 16.18 -14.06
CA PHE A 646 -20.71 15.84 -15.13
C PHE A 646 -21.30 16.24 -16.48
N LYS A 647 -20.46 16.80 -17.36
CA LYS A 647 -20.82 17.13 -18.74
C LYS A 647 -19.92 16.35 -19.68
N ASN A 648 -20.51 15.57 -20.58
CA ASN A 648 -19.76 14.92 -21.64
C ASN A 648 -19.33 15.97 -22.68
N ASN A 649 -18.10 16.45 -22.57
CA ASN A 649 -17.48 17.36 -23.56
C ASN A 649 -16.73 16.61 -24.67
N LEU A 650 -16.72 15.27 -24.66
CA LEU A 650 -16.11 14.47 -25.72
C LEU A 650 -17.03 14.45 -26.94
N ASN A 651 -16.46 14.17 -28.11
CA ASN A 651 -17.21 14.03 -29.36
C ASN A 651 -17.82 12.62 -29.55
N VAL A 652 -17.63 11.72 -28.58
CA VAL A 652 -18.15 10.35 -28.57
C VAL A 652 -19.18 10.15 -27.46
N PRO A 653 -20.18 9.26 -27.67
CA PRO A 653 -21.05 8.83 -26.58
C PRO A 653 -20.26 8.06 -25.52
N LEU A 654 -20.70 8.17 -24.28
CA LEU A 654 -20.19 7.39 -23.15
C LEU A 654 -21.23 6.35 -22.76
N ASP A 655 -20.94 5.09 -23.02
CA ASP A 655 -21.91 4.02 -22.82
C ASP A 655 -21.81 3.43 -21.42
N ASN A 656 -22.94 3.00 -20.86
CA ASN A 656 -23.03 2.37 -19.54
C ASN A 656 -22.37 3.20 -18.41
N CYS A 657 -22.64 4.50 -18.38
CA CYS A 657 -22.08 5.41 -17.38
C CYS A 657 -22.59 5.08 -15.98
N LYS A 658 -21.68 4.95 -15.02
CA LYS A 658 -21.99 4.79 -13.60
C LYS A 658 -21.21 5.80 -12.77
N LEU A 659 -21.90 6.43 -11.82
CA LEU A 659 -21.31 7.35 -10.85
C LEU A 659 -21.27 6.67 -9.47
N LEU A 660 -20.08 6.44 -8.94
CA LEU A 660 -19.83 5.85 -7.63
C LEU A 660 -19.42 6.95 -6.67
N VAL A 661 -20.07 7.04 -5.51
CA VAL A 661 -19.80 8.08 -4.50
C VAL A 661 -19.72 7.50 -3.11
N GLU A 662 -18.83 8.04 -2.28
CA GLU A 662 -18.69 7.65 -0.87
C GLU A 662 -18.14 8.81 -0.03
N GLY A 663 -18.64 8.95 1.20
CA GLY A 663 -18.14 9.90 2.19
C GLY A 663 -18.05 9.22 3.56
N LEU A 664 -16.84 8.91 4.00
CA LEU A 664 -16.59 8.21 5.26
C LEU A 664 -17.12 9.02 6.45
N GLY A 665 -17.91 8.38 7.32
CA GLY A 665 -18.61 9.09 8.40
C GLY A 665 -19.70 10.07 7.96
N ILE A 666 -20.17 9.99 6.71
CA ILE A 666 -21.27 10.82 6.17
C ILE A 666 -22.35 9.95 5.52
N PHE A 667 -21.99 9.07 4.59
CA PHE A 667 -22.90 8.14 3.93
C PHE A 667 -22.14 6.94 3.35
N LYS A 668 -22.84 5.81 3.21
CA LYS A 668 -22.27 4.58 2.64
C LYS A 668 -22.12 4.68 1.12
N MET A 669 -21.16 3.94 0.57
CA MET A 669 -20.96 3.82 -0.88
C MET A 669 -22.29 3.66 -1.64
N SER A 670 -22.51 4.52 -2.62
CA SER A 670 -23.70 4.56 -3.45
C SER A 670 -23.32 4.62 -4.93
N THR A 671 -24.10 3.94 -5.77
CA THR A 671 -23.88 3.90 -7.22
C THR A 671 -25.13 4.40 -7.95
N PHE A 672 -24.96 5.40 -8.81
CA PHE A 672 -26.00 5.88 -9.71
C PHE A 672 -25.74 5.36 -11.12
N ASP A 673 -26.69 4.61 -11.67
CA ASP A 673 -26.70 4.24 -13.08
C ASP A 673 -27.20 5.43 -13.92
N GLN A 674 -26.38 5.88 -14.87
CA GLN A 674 -26.65 7.04 -15.73
C GLN A 674 -27.01 6.61 -17.16
N GLY A 675 -26.92 5.31 -17.48
CA GLY A 675 -27.05 4.81 -18.85
C GLY A 675 -26.06 5.47 -19.81
N ASP A 676 -26.47 5.69 -21.05
CA ASP A 676 -25.62 6.29 -22.08
C ASP A 676 -25.67 7.82 -22.05
N VAL A 677 -24.50 8.46 -22.00
CA VAL A 677 -24.36 9.93 -21.98
C VAL A 677 -23.83 10.42 -23.32
N LYS A 678 -24.71 10.99 -24.15
CA LYS A 678 -24.36 11.53 -25.47
C LYS A 678 -23.48 12.79 -25.40
N PRO A 679 -22.72 13.12 -26.46
CA PRO A 679 -21.95 14.37 -26.53
C PRO A 679 -22.79 15.60 -26.17
N GLY A 680 -22.22 16.48 -25.35
CA GLY A 680 -22.84 17.72 -24.88
C GLY A 680 -23.87 17.55 -23.76
N ARG A 681 -24.27 16.32 -23.39
CA ARG A 681 -25.23 16.07 -22.30
C ARG A 681 -24.61 16.29 -20.92
N ILE A 682 -25.45 16.71 -19.98
CA ILE A 682 -25.12 16.93 -18.57
C ILE A 682 -25.91 15.92 -17.75
N ILE A 683 -25.23 15.24 -16.83
CA ILE A 683 -25.85 14.44 -15.77
C ILE A 683 -25.70 15.17 -14.43
N LYS A 684 -26.73 15.06 -13.60
CA LYS A 684 -26.75 15.60 -12.24
C LYS A 684 -27.36 14.55 -11.32
N SER A 685 -26.63 14.15 -10.28
CA SER A 685 -27.10 13.24 -9.23
C SER A 685 -26.98 13.90 -7.88
N GLU A 686 -27.92 13.64 -6.98
CA GLU A 686 -27.97 14.24 -5.65
C GLU A 686 -28.08 13.15 -4.58
N ILE A 687 -27.48 13.41 -3.43
CA ILE A 687 -27.58 12.55 -2.24
C ILE A 687 -27.80 13.40 -1.00
N THR A 688 -28.67 12.93 -0.11
CA THR A 688 -28.82 13.49 1.24
C THR A 688 -27.74 12.90 2.14
N CYS A 689 -26.97 13.79 2.78
CA CYS A 689 -25.83 13.47 3.60
C CYS A 689 -26.12 13.72 5.08
N THR A 690 -25.74 12.80 5.97
CA THR A 690 -25.91 12.94 7.42
C THR A 690 -24.59 12.61 8.14
N PRO A 691 -23.76 13.62 8.46
CA PRO A 691 -22.49 13.41 9.14
C PRO A 691 -22.64 12.76 10.52
N THR A 692 -21.81 11.75 10.80
CA THR A 692 -21.74 11.05 12.08
C THR A 692 -20.40 11.22 12.80
N ARG A 693 -19.43 11.89 12.16
CA ARG A 693 -18.09 12.15 12.72
C ARG A 693 -17.69 13.61 12.53
N LEU A 694 -17.08 14.19 13.57
CA LEU A 694 -16.59 15.57 13.60
C LEU A 694 -15.30 15.74 12.78
N GLY A 695 -14.94 17.00 12.51
CA GLY A 695 -13.68 17.37 11.86
C GLY A 695 -13.75 17.44 10.35
N GLU A 696 -12.61 17.54 9.69
CA GLU A 696 -12.54 17.51 8.23
C GLU A 696 -12.87 16.10 7.71
N LYS A 697 -13.80 16.03 6.76
CA LYS A 697 -14.20 14.82 6.05
C LYS A 697 -14.14 15.06 4.55
N LYS A 698 -14.11 13.99 3.76
CA LYS A 698 -14.03 14.08 2.30
C LYS A 698 -15.09 13.21 1.66
N ILE A 699 -15.60 13.71 0.54
CA ILE A 699 -16.48 12.96 -0.36
C ILE A 699 -15.69 12.69 -1.65
N ILE A 700 -15.65 11.42 -2.04
CA ILE A 700 -15.06 10.97 -3.30
C ILE A 700 -16.20 10.64 -4.26
N ALA A 701 -16.06 11.09 -5.50
CA ALA A 701 -16.91 10.72 -6.63
C ALA A 701 -16.06 10.15 -7.74
N LYS A 702 -16.52 9.06 -8.37
CA LYS A 702 -15.89 8.47 -9.55
C LYS A 702 -16.94 8.18 -10.62
N LEU A 703 -16.66 8.59 -11.85
CA LEU A 703 -17.46 8.23 -13.02
C LEU A 703 -16.68 7.23 -13.87
N ILE A 704 -17.35 6.13 -14.23
CA ILE A 704 -16.85 5.09 -15.12
C ILE A 704 -17.82 4.92 -16.29
N SER A 705 -17.32 4.50 -17.44
CA SER A 705 -18.11 4.12 -18.63
C SER A 705 -17.30 3.15 -19.49
N THR A 706 -17.89 2.66 -20.58
CA THR A 706 -17.16 1.84 -21.56
C THR A 706 -15.94 2.57 -22.12
N GLN A 707 -15.97 3.89 -22.31
CA GLN A 707 -14.86 4.66 -22.87
C GLN A 707 -13.99 5.38 -21.82
N ILE A 708 -14.52 5.66 -20.62
CA ILE A 708 -13.81 6.33 -19.53
C ILE A 708 -13.49 5.35 -18.41
N LYS A 709 -12.20 5.10 -18.17
CA LYS A 709 -11.70 4.13 -17.19
C LYS A 709 -11.44 4.74 -15.81
N GLY A 710 -12.39 5.59 -15.38
CA GLY A 710 -12.39 6.22 -14.06
C GLY A 710 -11.84 7.65 -14.04
N ILE A 711 -12.73 8.64 -14.09
CA ILE A 711 -12.43 10.00 -13.62
C ILE A 711 -12.85 10.13 -12.16
N SER A 712 -12.03 10.76 -11.34
CA SER A 712 -12.32 10.94 -9.91
C SER A 712 -12.33 12.42 -9.56
N ALA A 713 -13.17 12.78 -8.61
CA ALA A 713 -13.15 14.08 -7.94
C ALA A 713 -13.29 13.86 -6.44
N MET A 714 -12.67 14.74 -5.67
CA MET A 714 -12.76 14.73 -4.22
C MET A 714 -13.01 16.16 -3.73
N LYS A 715 -13.80 16.30 -2.68
CA LYS A 715 -14.02 17.59 -2.03
C LYS A 715 -14.13 17.42 -0.52
N ALA A 716 -13.44 18.29 0.21
CA ALA A 716 -13.44 18.33 1.66
C ALA A 716 -14.64 19.13 2.20
N ILE A 717 -15.09 18.77 3.40
CA ILE A 717 -16.12 19.44 4.18
C ILE A 717 -15.74 19.38 5.66
N THR A 718 -15.94 20.48 6.40
CA THR A 718 -15.71 20.51 7.85
C THR A 718 -17.01 20.25 8.61
N ILE A 719 -17.01 19.22 9.45
CA ILE A 719 -18.15 18.87 10.30
C ILE A 719 -17.96 19.48 11.70
N THR A 720 -18.89 20.35 12.09
CA THR A 720 -18.92 21.02 13.40
C THR A 720 -20.01 20.42 14.29
N GLU A 721 -20.00 20.77 15.58
CA GLU A 721 -21.07 20.41 16.53
C GLU A 721 -22.46 20.94 16.13
#